data_AF-A0A485NFK7-F1
#
_entry.id   AF-A0A485NFK7-F1
#
_cell.length_a   1.000
_cell.length_b   1.000
_cell.length_c   1.000
_cell.angle_alpha   90.00
_cell.angle_beta   90.00
_cell.angle_gamma   90.00
#
_symmetry.space_group_name_H-M   'P 1'
#
loop_
_entity.id
_entity.type
_entity.pdbx_description
1 polymer ?
#
loop_
_entity_poly.entity_id
_entity_poly.type
_entity_poly.pdbx_seq_one_letter_code
_entity_poly.pdbx_strand_id
1 'polypeptide(L)'
;MVLDGGMGTMIQRHKLSEEDFRGHEFKDHARPLKGNNDILSVTQPNVIYQIHKDYLLAGADIIETNTFSSTNVAQADYGLEHLAYRMNKCSAAVARKAAEEVSLQTGIKRFVAGALGPTNKTLSVSPSVEKPDYRNITFDELVEAYKEQAQGLLDGGVDILLIETIFDTANAKAALFALQQLFEEEYSPRPIFISGTIIDKSGRTLSGQTGEAFVISVSHADPLCIGLNCALGAAEMRPFIETIGKCTTAYVLCYPNAGLPNTFGDYDETPHMMAMQLKGFAVDGLVNIVGGCCGTTPDHIREIAEAVKNCKPRVPPATVFEQHMLLSGLEPFRIGPYTNFVNIGERCNVAGSRRFAKLIMAGNYEEALSIAKVQVEMGAQVLDINMDDGMLDGTSAMTRFCNFIASEPDIAKVPLCIDSSNFAVIEAGLKCCQGKCIVNSISLKEGEGDFLEKARKIKKFGAAVVVMAFDEEGQATETDAKIRVCIRAYHLLVKKLGFNPNDIIFDPNILTIGTGMEEHNLYAVNFIHATKIIKETLPGARVSGGLSNLSFSFRGMEAIREAMHGVFLYHAIKFGMDMGIVNAGSLPVYDDIHKELLQLCEDLIWNKDPEATEKLLRYAQTHGKGGKKVVQTDEWRNGPIEERLEYALVKGIEKHIIEDTEEARLNQEKYPRPLNIIEGPLMNGMKVVGDLFGAGKMFLPQVIKSARVMKKAVGHLIPFMEKEREENKTHAGIEEEEDPYQGTIVLATVKGDVHDIGKNIVGVVLGCNNFRVIDLGVMTPCDKILKAAVEHKADIIGLSGLITPSLDEMIFVAKEMERLAIKIPLLIGGATTSRTHTAVKIAPRYSAPVIHVLDASKSVVVCSQLLDENLKDEYFEEILEEYEEIRQDHYESLRERRYLTLSQARKNGFHMDWLSEAPPGLFDRQLEKGCG
;
A
#
# COMPACT_ATOMS: atom_id res chain seq x y z
N MET A 1 -20.72 -9.87 17.82
CA MET A 1 -19.89 -10.99 18.32
C MET A 1 -18.58 -10.42 18.82
N VAL A 2 -17.86 -11.19 19.64
CA VAL A 2 -16.56 -10.81 20.19
C VAL A 2 -15.48 -11.75 19.63
N LEU A 3 -14.45 -11.19 19.00
CA LEU A 3 -13.21 -11.86 18.63
C LEU A 3 -12.24 -11.82 19.82
N ASP A 4 -11.28 -12.74 19.88
CA ASP A 4 -10.29 -12.78 20.96
C ASP A 4 -9.27 -11.63 20.89
N GLY A 5 -8.24 -11.74 21.73
CA GLY A 5 -7.14 -10.78 21.83
C GLY A 5 -5.84 -11.31 21.22
N GLY A 6 -4.77 -10.53 21.31
CA GLY A 6 -3.48 -10.88 20.73
C GLY A 6 -2.83 -12.12 21.36
N MET A 7 -2.79 -13.23 20.61
CA MET A 7 -2.10 -14.49 20.98
C MET A 7 -0.64 -14.25 21.39
N GLY A 8 0.11 -13.45 20.62
CA GLY A 8 1.50 -13.12 20.92
C GLY A 8 1.70 -12.45 22.29
N THR A 9 0.78 -11.56 22.69
CA THR A 9 0.78 -10.90 24.02
C THR A 9 0.70 -11.93 25.14
N MET A 10 -0.12 -12.96 24.96
CA MET A 10 -0.32 -14.01 25.97
C MET A 10 0.87 -14.98 26.03
N ILE A 11 1.41 -15.39 24.89
CA ILE A 11 2.61 -16.25 24.83
C ILE A 11 3.79 -15.60 25.56
N GLN A 12 4.02 -14.29 25.37
CA GLN A 12 5.11 -13.56 26.01
C GLN A 12 5.06 -13.63 27.55
N ARG A 13 3.87 -13.71 28.16
CA ARG A 13 3.69 -13.81 29.62
C ARG A 13 4.21 -15.13 30.21
N HIS A 14 4.27 -16.19 29.40
CA HIS A 14 4.80 -17.48 29.82
C HIS A 14 6.34 -17.52 29.88
N LYS A 15 7.03 -16.49 29.36
CA LYS A 15 8.51 -16.36 29.37
C LYS A 15 9.23 -17.60 28.86
N LEU A 16 8.72 -18.18 27.77
CA LEU A 16 9.25 -19.40 27.16
C LEU A 16 10.69 -19.21 26.67
N SER A 17 11.49 -20.26 26.84
CA SER A 17 12.89 -20.35 26.45
C SER A 17 13.04 -20.98 25.05
N GLU A 18 14.24 -20.90 24.46
CA GLU A 18 14.55 -21.56 23.17
C GLU A 18 14.26 -23.07 23.20
N GLU A 19 14.49 -23.74 24.34
CA GLU A 19 14.20 -25.17 24.49
C GLU A 19 12.71 -25.47 24.36
N ASP A 20 11.85 -24.57 24.86
CA ASP A 20 10.40 -24.72 24.77
C ASP A 20 9.92 -24.59 23.32
N PHE A 21 10.46 -23.64 22.56
CA PHE A 21 10.15 -23.45 21.13
C PHE A 21 10.62 -24.63 20.27
N ARG A 22 11.74 -25.27 20.63
CA ARG A 22 12.22 -26.50 19.97
C ARG A 22 11.39 -27.73 20.34
N GLY A 23 10.89 -27.78 21.58
CA GLY A 23 10.22 -28.94 22.13
C GLY A 23 11.09 -30.20 22.03
N HIS A 24 10.44 -31.35 21.86
CA HIS A 24 11.15 -32.62 21.71
C HIS A 24 11.60 -32.90 20.28
N GLU A 25 10.85 -32.41 19.29
CA GLU A 25 11.04 -32.75 17.87
C GLU A 25 12.18 -31.96 17.22
N PHE A 26 12.39 -30.70 17.61
CA PHE A 26 13.33 -29.78 16.96
C PHE A 26 14.56 -29.46 17.82
N LYS A 27 14.92 -30.35 18.75
CA LYS A 27 16.07 -30.15 19.66
C LYS A 27 17.35 -29.78 18.90
N ASP A 28 17.64 -30.53 17.85
CA ASP A 28 18.86 -30.39 17.04
C ASP A 28 18.67 -29.48 15.81
N HIS A 29 17.59 -28.67 15.77
CA HIS A 29 17.32 -27.81 14.63
C HIS A 29 18.40 -26.75 14.43
N ALA A 30 18.84 -26.55 13.18
CA ALA A 30 20.01 -25.74 12.88
C ALA A 30 19.81 -24.23 13.14
N ARG A 31 18.56 -23.76 13.16
CA ARG A 31 18.22 -22.35 13.37
C ARG A 31 17.55 -22.13 14.73
N PRO A 32 17.70 -20.94 15.35
CA PRO A 32 16.95 -20.60 16.55
C PRO A 32 15.44 -20.55 16.23
N LEU A 33 14.62 -21.09 17.14
CA LEU A 33 13.16 -21.11 16.99
C LEU A 33 12.44 -20.15 17.93
N LYS A 34 13.12 -19.59 18.94
CA LYS A 34 12.54 -18.57 19.81
C LYS A 34 12.06 -17.36 18.99
N GLY A 35 10.80 -17.00 19.20
CA GLY A 35 10.10 -15.96 18.43
C GLY A 35 9.09 -16.53 17.43
N ASN A 36 9.23 -17.80 17.03
CA ASN A 36 8.26 -18.48 16.17
C ASN A 36 7.02 -18.91 16.96
N ASN A 37 6.11 -18.00 17.28
CA ASN A 37 4.95 -18.32 18.11
C ASN A 37 4.09 -19.45 17.50
N ASP A 38 3.99 -19.52 16.17
CA ASP A 38 3.22 -20.53 15.46
C ASP A 38 3.67 -21.98 15.75
N ILE A 39 4.98 -22.22 15.92
CA ILE A 39 5.50 -23.59 16.18
C ILE A 39 5.05 -24.14 17.55
N LEU A 40 4.66 -23.26 18.47
CA LEU A 40 4.17 -23.66 19.79
C LEU A 40 2.86 -24.46 19.71
N SER A 41 2.12 -24.35 18.61
CA SER A 41 0.98 -25.24 18.33
C SER A 41 1.38 -26.71 18.19
N VAL A 42 2.66 -26.98 17.87
CA VAL A 42 3.26 -28.32 17.80
C VAL A 42 4.06 -28.65 19.05
N THR A 43 4.92 -27.73 19.50
CA THR A 43 5.88 -28.01 20.57
C THR A 43 5.33 -27.79 21.97
N GLN A 44 4.39 -26.84 22.14
CA GLN A 44 3.76 -26.48 23.42
C GLN A 44 2.22 -26.38 23.30
N PRO A 45 1.52 -27.39 22.75
CA PRO A 45 0.10 -27.30 22.41
C PRO A 45 -0.80 -27.01 23.63
N ASN A 46 -0.38 -27.43 24.83
CA ASN A 46 -1.12 -27.17 26.07
C ASN A 46 -1.15 -25.69 26.44
N VAL A 47 -0.06 -24.95 26.17
CA VAL A 47 0.01 -23.50 26.43
C VAL A 47 -0.97 -22.78 25.50
N ILE A 48 -0.90 -23.08 24.19
CA ILE A 48 -1.79 -22.48 23.18
C ILE A 48 -3.26 -22.82 23.47
N TYR A 49 -3.56 -24.08 23.79
CA TYR A 49 -4.89 -24.50 24.22
C TYR A 49 -5.42 -23.68 25.41
N GLN A 50 -4.59 -23.46 26.43
CA GLN A 50 -5.00 -22.71 27.62
C GLN A 50 -5.28 -21.25 27.29
N ILE A 51 -4.46 -20.62 26.44
CA ILE A 51 -4.67 -19.23 26.00
C ILE A 51 -6.03 -19.09 25.28
N HIS A 52 -6.34 -19.98 24.34
CA HIS A 52 -7.65 -19.98 23.67
C HIS A 52 -8.79 -20.14 24.69
N LYS A 53 -8.65 -21.07 25.63
CA LYS A 53 -9.66 -21.30 26.67
C LYS A 53 -9.86 -20.07 27.54
N ASP A 54 -8.81 -19.35 27.90
CA ASP A 54 -8.89 -18.13 28.70
C ASP A 54 -9.65 -17.02 27.98
N TYR A 55 -9.42 -16.82 26.68
CA TYR A 55 -10.18 -15.85 25.87
C TYR A 55 -11.66 -16.25 25.70
N LEU A 56 -11.93 -17.53 25.45
CA LEU A 56 -13.30 -18.03 25.32
C LEU A 56 -14.09 -17.89 26.64
N LEU A 57 -13.45 -18.18 27.78
CA LEU A 57 -14.04 -17.99 29.11
C LEU A 57 -14.19 -16.52 29.49
N ALA A 58 -13.36 -15.64 28.93
CA ALA A 58 -13.52 -14.20 29.06
C ALA A 58 -14.73 -13.65 28.27
N GLY A 59 -15.25 -14.40 27.30
CA GLY A 59 -16.46 -14.01 26.55
C GLY A 59 -16.26 -13.87 25.05
N ALA A 60 -15.10 -14.27 24.51
CA ALA A 60 -14.93 -14.37 23.06
C ALA A 60 -15.92 -15.38 22.46
N ASP A 61 -16.54 -15.02 21.34
CA ASP A 61 -17.37 -15.89 20.51
C ASP A 61 -16.53 -16.58 19.43
N ILE A 62 -15.49 -15.91 18.97
CA ILE A 62 -14.58 -16.35 17.90
C ILE A 62 -13.15 -16.29 18.45
N ILE A 63 -12.36 -17.34 18.20
CA ILE A 63 -10.91 -17.35 18.47
C ILE A 63 -10.13 -17.54 17.18
N GLU A 64 -9.01 -16.83 17.05
CA GLU A 64 -8.06 -17.01 15.95
C GLU A 64 -7.20 -18.26 16.17
N THR A 65 -6.77 -18.92 15.10
CA THR A 65 -5.71 -19.93 15.18
C THR A 65 -4.35 -19.25 15.36
N ASN A 66 -3.43 -19.88 16.08
CA ASN A 66 -2.03 -19.44 16.20
C ASN A 66 -1.24 -19.75 14.92
N THR A 67 -1.60 -19.08 13.82
CA THR A 67 -1.12 -19.35 12.46
C THR A 67 -0.74 -18.11 11.65
N PHE A 68 -0.52 -16.97 12.32
CA PHE A 68 -0.20 -15.70 11.69
C PHE A 68 0.98 -15.78 10.71
N SER A 69 2.01 -16.59 11.04
CA SER A 69 3.23 -16.77 10.24
C SER A 69 3.38 -18.19 9.68
N SER A 70 2.30 -18.99 9.65
CA SER A 70 2.33 -20.40 9.25
C SER A 70 2.27 -20.59 7.74
N THR A 71 3.08 -19.84 6.99
CA THR A 71 3.28 -19.99 5.54
C THR A 71 4.70 -20.45 5.27
N ASN A 72 4.92 -21.14 4.15
CA ASN A 72 6.28 -21.55 3.77
C ASN A 72 7.24 -20.33 3.62
N VAL A 73 6.71 -19.18 3.18
CA VAL A 73 7.45 -17.90 3.05
C VAL A 73 7.97 -17.40 4.39
N ALA A 74 7.09 -17.26 5.39
CA ALA A 74 7.49 -16.76 6.70
C ALA A 74 8.30 -17.80 7.51
N GLN A 75 7.98 -19.09 7.35
CA GLN A 75 8.72 -20.17 8.02
C GLN A 75 10.13 -20.37 7.45
N ALA A 76 10.45 -19.78 6.28
CA ALA A 76 11.80 -19.80 5.72
C ALA A 76 12.85 -19.11 6.60
N ASP A 77 12.46 -18.10 7.38
CA ASP A 77 13.36 -17.44 8.34
C ASP A 77 13.81 -18.43 9.45
N TYR A 78 12.94 -19.38 9.79
CA TYR A 78 13.17 -20.42 10.78
C TYR A 78 13.65 -21.75 10.18
N GLY A 79 13.67 -21.91 8.86
CA GLY A 79 14.00 -23.18 8.19
C GLY A 79 12.94 -24.28 8.41
N LEU A 80 11.67 -23.89 8.49
CA LEU A 80 10.53 -24.77 8.72
C LEU A 80 9.49 -24.70 7.58
N GLU A 81 9.91 -24.36 6.36
CA GLU A 81 9.05 -24.17 5.19
C GLU A 81 8.13 -25.38 4.96
N HIS A 82 8.72 -26.58 5.05
CA HIS A 82 8.05 -27.87 4.84
C HIS A 82 7.01 -28.24 5.92
N LEU A 83 6.89 -27.46 7.00
CA LEU A 83 5.93 -27.70 8.08
C LEU A 83 4.67 -26.84 7.97
N ALA A 84 4.57 -25.93 6.99
CA ALA A 84 3.46 -24.99 6.89
C ALA A 84 2.08 -25.68 7.00
N TYR A 85 1.80 -26.70 6.19
CA TYR A 85 0.54 -27.46 6.29
C TYR A 85 0.30 -28.04 7.70
N ARG A 86 1.32 -28.70 8.28
CA ARG A 86 1.19 -29.37 9.58
C ARG A 86 0.97 -28.36 10.71
N MET A 87 1.68 -27.24 10.71
CA MET A 87 1.54 -26.18 11.72
C MET A 87 0.11 -25.65 11.73
N ASN A 88 -0.45 -25.34 10.55
CA ASN A 88 -1.83 -24.89 10.43
C ASN A 88 -2.84 -25.92 10.93
N LYS A 89 -2.68 -27.19 10.52
CA LYS A 89 -3.57 -28.27 10.95
C LYS A 89 -3.53 -28.50 12.46
N CYS A 90 -2.34 -28.53 13.05
CA CYS A 90 -2.17 -28.67 14.50
C CYS A 90 -2.77 -27.48 15.25
N SER A 91 -2.51 -26.25 14.79
CA SER A 91 -3.05 -25.06 15.43
C SER A 91 -4.58 -25.00 15.37
N ALA A 92 -5.17 -25.33 14.22
CA ALA A 92 -6.62 -25.39 14.06
C ALA A 92 -7.24 -26.46 14.97
N ALA A 93 -6.63 -27.64 15.08
CA ALA A 93 -7.09 -28.68 15.99
C ALA A 93 -7.04 -28.27 17.47
N VAL A 94 -5.98 -27.56 17.88
CA VAL A 94 -5.83 -27.03 19.26
C VAL A 94 -6.91 -25.99 19.57
N ALA A 95 -7.14 -25.03 18.66
CA ALA A 95 -8.20 -24.04 18.79
C ALA A 95 -9.60 -24.68 18.80
N ARG A 96 -9.85 -25.64 17.90
CA ARG A 96 -11.11 -26.39 17.81
C ARG A 96 -11.42 -27.13 19.12
N LYS A 97 -10.44 -27.79 19.71
CA LYS A 97 -10.59 -28.47 21.00
C LYS A 97 -11.05 -27.50 22.10
N ALA A 98 -10.42 -26.33 22.21
CA ALA A 98 -10.80 -25.32 23.19
C ALA A 98 -12.23 -24.77 22.91
N ALA A 99 -12.55 -24.48 21.66
CA ALA A 99 -13.85 -23.99 21.24
C ALA A 99 -14.98 -24.99 21.54
N GLU A 100 -14.79 -26.28 21.25
CA GLU A 100 -15.78 -27.33 21.53
C GLU A 100 -16.01 -27.51 23.02
N GLU A 101 -14.94 -27.56 23.82
CA GLU A 101 -15.04 -27.73 25.26
C GLU A 101 -15.79 -26.57 25.93
N VAL A 102 -15.44 -25.33 25.59
CA VAL A 102 -16.13 -24.15 26.14
C VAL A 102 -17.56 -24.05 25.59
N SER A 103 -17.81 -24.48 24.35
CA SER A 103 -19.18 -24.56 23.82
C SER A 103 -20.04 -25.52 24.64
N LEU A 104 -19.51 -26.70 24.99
CA LEU A 104 -20.21 -27.67 25.84
C LEU A 104 -20.39 -27.15 27.27
N GLN A 105 -19.38 -26.48 27.83
CA GLN A 105 -19.43 -25.91 29.17
C GLN A 105 -20.43 -24.75 29.30
N THR A 106 -20.51 -23.88 28.30
CA THR A 106 -21.31 -22.64 28.36
C THR A 106 -22.69 -22.77 27.68
N GLY A 107 -22.87 -23.77 26.82
CA GLY A 107 -24.05 -23.92 25.98
C GLY A 107 -24.10 -22.95 24.79
N ILE A 108 -23.10 -22.08 24.60
CA ILE A 108 -23.01 -21.13 23.49
C ILE A 108 -21.95 -21.62 22.52
N LYS A 109 -22.31 -21.78 21.25
CA LYS A 109 -21.37 -22.21 20.21
C LYS A 109 -20.23 -21.19 20.04
N ARG A 110 -19.00 -21.69 20.01
CA ARG A 110 -17.78 -20.93 19.72
C ARG A 110 -17.25 -21.27 18.34
N PHE A 111 -16.61 -20.31 17.70
CA PHE A 111 -16.11 -20.42 16.34
C PHE A 111 -14.59 -20.30 16.29
N VAL A 112 -13.97 -21.01 15.34
CA VAL A 112 -12.54 -20.93 15.06
C VAL A 112 -12.30 -20.21 13.75
N ALA A 113 -11.55 -19.11 13.79
CA ALA A 113 -11.09 -18.39 12.63
C ALA A 113 -9.66 -18.83 12.29
N GLY A 114 -9.48 -19.43 11.11
CA GLY A 114 -8.17 -19.74 10.56
C GLY A 114 -7.47 -18.47 10.13
N ALA A 115 -6.48 -18.01 10.90
CA ALA A 115 -5.74 -16.78 10.62
C ALA A 115 -4.69 -16.97 9.52
N LEU A 116 -4.74 -16.14 8.48
CA LEU A 116 -3.76 -16.02 7.41
C LEU A 116 -3.14 -14.62 7.49
N GLY A 117 -1.91 -14.54 7.99
CA GLY A 117 -1.17 -13.27 8.05
C GLY A 117 -0.56 -12.86 6.70
N PRO A 118 0.04 -11.67 6.62
CA PRO A 118 0.44 -11.05 5.35
C PRO A 118 1.80 -11.52 4.79
N THR A 119 2.51 -12.41 5.49
CA THR A 119 3.94 -12.76 5.29
C THR A 119 4.90 -11.58 5.52
N ASN A 120 6.22 -11.81 5.38
CA ASN A 120 7.25 -10.78 5.44
C ASN A 120 7.64 -10.21 4.05
N LYS A 121 6.92 -10.57 2.98
CA LYS A 121 7.20 -10.11 1.60
C LYS A 121 6.07 -9.24 1.05
N THR A 122 6.40 -8.32 0.15
CA THR A 122 5.47 -7.39 -0.51
C THR A 122 5.40 -7.67 -2.02
N LEU A 123 4.21 -7.61 -2.60
CA LEU A 123 3.98 -7.68 -4.05
C LEU A 123 3.87 -6.31 -4.71
N SER A 124 3.36 -5.30 -3.99
CA SER A 124 3.15 -3.96 -4.55
C SER A 124 4.37 -3.05 -4.43
N VAL A 125 5.21 -3.28 -3.41
CA VAL A 125 6.37 -2.42 -3.08
C VAL A 125 7.69 -3.14 -3.35
N SER A 126 8.64 -2.45 -3.99
CA SER A 126 10.00 -2.96 -4.17
C SER A 126 10.79 -2.88 -2.85
N PRO A 127 11.58 -3.89 -2.49
CA PRO A 127 12.52 -3.83 -1.37
C PRO A 127 13.74 -2.94 -1.67
N SER A 128 13.94 -2.51 -2.93
CA SER A 128 15.10 -1.75 -3.37
C SER A 128 14.68 -0.44 -4.02
N VAL A 129 15.28 0.66 -3.58
CA VAL A 129 15.08 2.01 -4.16
C VAL A 129 15.59 2.08 -5.60
N GLU A 130 16.68 1.36 -5.89
CA GLU A 130 17.37 1.40 -7.18
C GLU A 130 16.65 0.58 -8.27
N LYS A 131 15.85 -0.40 -7.84
CA LYS A 131 15.13 -1.32 -8.72
C LYS A 131 13.63 -1.27 -8.38
N PRO A 132 12.93 -0.17 -8.71
CA PRO A 132 11.51 -0.01 -8.40
C PRO A 132 10.61 -1.06 -9.09
N ASP A 133 11.10 -1.72 -10.14
CA ASP A 133 10.45 -2.82 -10.84
C ASP A 133 10.61 -4.18 -10.17
N TYR A 134 11.62 -4.35 -9.30
CA TYR A 134 11.94 -5.62 -8.66
C TYR A 134 10.94 -5.96 -7.54
N ARG A 135 10.64 -7.26 -7.38
CA ARG A 135 9.85 -7.82 -6.28
C ARG A 135 10.56 -9.04 -5.71
N ASN A 136 10.50 -9.22 -4.39
CA ASN A 136 11.12 -10.35 -3.69
C ASN A 136 10.33 -11.66 -3.80
N ILE A 137 9.07 -11.56 -4.22
CA ILE A 137 8.14 -12.67 -4.35
C ILE A 137 7.19 -12.39 -5.51
N THR A 138 6.65 -13.44 -6.11
CA THR A 138 5.65 -13.37 -7.17
C THR A 138 4.25 -13.70 -6.65
N PHE A 139 3.23 -13.31 -7.41
CA PHE A 139 1.84 -13.60 -7.06
C PHE A 139 1.60 -15.11 -6.95
N ASP A 140 2.14 -15.90 -7.87
CA ASP A 140 1.96 -17.36 -7.89
C ASP A 140 2.63 -18.03 -6.70
N GLU A 141 3.83 -17.60 -6.31
CA GLU A 141 4.51 -18.11 -5.10
C GLU A 141 3.68 -17.85 -3.82
N LEU A 142 3.04 -16.68 -3.72
CA LEU A 142 2.13 -16.40 -2.60
C LEU A 142 0.83 -17.19 -2.68
N VAL A 143 0.27 -17.40 -3.88
CA VAL A 143 -0.91 -18.26 -4.06
C VAL A 143 -0.62 -19.66 -3.55
N GLU A 144 0.51 -20.26 -3.92
CA GLU A 144 0.89 -21.60 -3.45
C GLU A 144 1.12 -21.64 -1.93
N ALA A 145 1.80 -20.63 -1.37
CA ALA A 145 2.01 -20.52 0.07
C ALA A 145 0.70 -20.43 0.85
N TYR A 146 -0.25 -19.61 0.38
CA TYR A 146 -1.56 -19.47 1.00
C TYR A 146 -2.45 -20.68 0.76
N LYS A 147 -2.33 -21.37 -0.40
CA LYS A 147 -3.04 -22.61 -0.70
C LYS A 147 -2.67 -23.70 0.30
N GLU A 148 -1.37 -23.91 0.53
CA GLU A 148 -0.86 -24.89 1.50
C GLU A 148 -1.32 -24.57 2.93
N GLN A 149 -1.24 -23.30 3.35
CA GLN A 149 -1.74 -22.85 4.64
C GLN A 149 -3.24 -23.09 4.79
N ALA A 150 -4.04 -22.67 3.82
CA ALA A 150 -5.49 -22.79 3.83
C ALA A 150 -5.95 -24.25 3.85
N GLN A 151 -5.29 -25.16 3.10
CA GLN A 151 -5.55 -26.60 3.17
C GLN A 151 -5.35 -27.13 4.59
N GLY A 152 -4.25 -26.76 5.25
CA GLY A 152 -4.00 -27.15 6.64
C GLY A 152 -5.08 -26.66 7.61
N LEU A 153 -5.53 -25.41 7.46
CA LEU A 153 -6.61 -24.82 8.26
C LEU A 153 -7.96 -25.51 8.01
N LEU A 154 -8.33 -25.73 6.75
CA LEU A 154 -9.59 -26.37 6.35
C LEU A 154 -9.66 -27.82 6.84
N ASP A 155 -8.57 -28.58 6.70
CA ASP A 155 -8.45 -29.95 7.22
C ASP A 155 -8.42 -30.01 8.76
N GLY A 156 -7.87 -28.98 9.39
CA GLY A 156 -7.94 -28.76 10.84
C GLY A 156 -9.35 -28.35 11.30
N GLY A 157 -10.26 -28.11 10.36
CA GLY A 157 -11.68 -27.90 10.61
C GLY A 157 -11.98 -26.51 11.15
N VAL A 158 -11.43 -25.43 10.58
CA VAL A 158 -11.82 -24.05 10.91
C VAL A 158 -13.25 -23.71 10.44
N ASP A 159 -13.92 -22.77 11.12
CA ASP A 159 -15.25 -22.28 10.73
C ASP A 159 -15.19 -21.11 9.74
N ILE A 160 -14.17 -20.26 9.88
CA ILE A 160 -13.98 -19.01 9.17
C ILE A 160 -12.52 -18.98 8.68
N LEU A 161 -12.26 -18.38 7.52
CA LEU A 161 -10.90 -18.04 7.09
C LEU A 161 -10.73 -16.52 7.21
N LEU A 162 -9.76 -16.10 8.02
CA LEU A 162 -9.50 -14.70 8.34
C LEU A 162 -8.16 -14.28 7.71
N ILE A 163 -8.22 -13.47 6.66
CA ILE A 163 -7.03 -12.83 6.09
C ILE A 163 -6.85 -11.51 6.82
N GLU A 164 -5.78 -11.38 7.60
CA GLU A 164 -5.63 -10.26 8.52
C GLU A 164 -4.30 -9.53 8.43
N THR A 165 -4.26 -8.37 9.09
CA THR A 165 -3.10 -7.48 9.12
C THR A 165 -2.59 -7.14 7.72
N ILE A 166 -3.52 -6.92 6.79
CA ILE A 166 -3.19 -6.70 5.39
C ILE A 166 -2.53 -5.32 5.25
N PHE A 167 -1.21 -5.32 5.11
CA PHE A 167 -0.43 -4.14 4.77
C PHE A 167 -0.30 -3.94 3.24
N ASP A 168 -0.41 -5.03 2.47
CA ASP A 168 -0.34 -5.08 1.01
C ASP A 168 -1.55 -5.81 0.43
N THR A 169 -2.43 -5.09 -0.26
CA THR A 169 -3.66 -5.67 -0.80
C THR A 169 -3.39 -6.67 -1.92
N ALA A 170 -2.24 -6.60 -2.60
CA ALA A 170 -1.89 -7.60 -3.60
C ALA A 170 -1.65 -8.97 -2.96
N ASN A 171 -1.05 -9.02 -1.75
CA ASN A 171 -0.91 -10.25 -0.96
C ASN A 171 -2.28 -10.82 -0.58
N ALA A 172 -3.20 -9.96 -0.13
CA ALA A 172 -4.57 -10.38 0.17
C ALA A 172 -5.28 -10.93 -1.06
N LYS A 173 -5.12 -10.32 -2.23
CA LYS A 173 -5.66 -10.85 -3.49
C LYS A 173 -5.07 -12.22 -3.85
N ALA A 174 -3.78 -12.46 -3.59
CA ALA A 174 -3.17 -13.78 -3.76
C ALA A 174 -3.80 -14.82 -2.80
N ALA A 175 -4.00 -14.46 -1.52
CA ALA A 175 -4.69 -15.32 -0.56
C ALA A 175 -6.13 -15.63 -1.01
N LEU A 176 -6.91 -14.62 -1.42
CA LEU A 176 -8.27 -14.80 -1.92
C LEU A 176 -8.33 -15.70 -3.15
N PHE A 177 -7.37 -15.54 -4.08
CA PHE A 177 -7.24 -16.38 -5.26
C PHE A 177 -6.97 -17.84 -4.88
N ALA A 178 -6.08 -18.09 -3.91
CA ALA A 178 -5.81 -19.42 -3.37
C ALA A 178 -7.05 -20.05 -2.73
N LEU A 179 -7.79 -19.29 -1.92
CA LEU A 179 -9.04 -19.77 -1.30
C LEU A 179 -10.10 -20.12 -2.35
N GLN A 180 -10.26 -19.28 -3.38
CA GLN A 180 -11.21 -19.54 -4.47
C GLN A 180 -10.85 -20.79 -5.26
N GLN A 181 -9.55 -21.05 -5.53
CA GLN A 181 -9.13 -22.31 -6.15
C GLN A 181 -9.53 -23.52 -5.29
N LEU A 182 -9.22 -23.48 -3.99
CA LEU A 182 -9.56 -24.58 -3.09
C LEU A 182 -11.08 -24.82 -3.02
N PHE A 183 -11.89 -23.77 -3.05
CA PHE A 183 -13.34 -23.88 -3.03
C PHE A 183 -13.95 -24.41 -4.34
N GLU A 184 -13.28 -24.17 -5.46
CA GLU A 184 -13.69 -24.70 -6.77
C GLU A 184 -13.29 -26.19 -6.95
N GLU A 185 -12.15 -26.59 -6.37
CA GLU A 185 -11.52 -27.90 -6.64
C GLU A 185 -11.85 -28.96 -5.57
N GLU A 186 -11.72 -28.61 -4.28
CA GLU A 186 -11.55 -29.60 -3.21
C GLU A 186 -12.47 -29.39 -1.99
N TYR A 187 -12.84 -28.15 -1.67
CA TYR A 187 -13.48 -27.81 -0.39
C TYR A 187 -14.81 -27.08 -0.57
N SER A 188 -15.75 -27.31 0.35
CA SER A 188 -16.94 -26.45 0.46
C SER A 188 -16.57 -25.05 0.93
N PRO A 189 -17.13 -23.97 0.34
CA PRO A 189 -16.84 -22.61 0.75
C PRO A 189 -17.06 -22.35 2.24
N ARG A 190 -16.12 -21.65 2.87
CA ARG A 190 -16.22 -21.12 4.23
C ARG A 190 -16.36 -19.59 4.19
N PRO A 191 -17.02 -18.97 5.19
CA PRO A 191 -17.01 -17.52 5.32
C PRO A 191 -15.59 -16.96 5.36
N ILE A 192 -15.35 -15.94 4.56
CA ILE A 192 -14.08 -15.20 4.54
C ILE A 192 -14.25 -13.91 5.33
N PHE A 193 -13.35 -13.68 6.27
CA PHE A 193 -13.14 -12.40 6.93
C PHE A 193 -11.87 -11.75 6.38
N ILE A 194 -11.92 -10.43 6.18
CA ILE A 194 -10.80 -9.66 5.64
C ILE A 194 -10.53 -8.47 6.55
N SER A 195 -9.32 -8.34 7.07
CA SER A 195 -8.91 -7.23 7.93
C SER A 195 -7.68 -6.51 7.39
N GLY A 196 -7.86 -5.24 7.06
CA GLY A 196 -6.77 -4.33 6.65
C GLY A 196 -6.04 -3.72 7.84
N THR A 197 -4.83 -3.23 7.62
CA THR A 197 -4.11 -2.42 8.60
C THR A 197 -3.76 -1.05 8.02
N ILE A 198 -4.29 -0.02 8.66
CA ILE A 198 -3.96 1.38 8.39
C ILE A 198 -2.80 1.77 9.31
N ILE A 199 -1.69 2.22 8.73
CA ILE A 199 -0.43 2.39 9.48
C ILE A 199 -0.32 3.74 10.20
N ASP A 200 -1.07 4.75 9.77
CA ASP A 200 -1.01 6.10 10.32
C ASP A 200 -2.33 6.87 10.15
N LYS A 201 -2.32 8.15 10.55
CA LYS A 201 -3.49 9.04 10.47
C LYS A 201 -3.85 9.48 9.05
N SER A 202 -3.04 9.16 8.03
CA SER A 202 -3.38 9.42 6.62
C SER A 202 -4.51 8.53 6.10
N GLY A 203 -4.82 7.43 6.81
CA GLY A 203 -5.89 6.52 6.40
C GLY A 203 -5.49 5.54 5.30
N ARG A 204 -4.19 5.28 5.13
CA ARG A 204 -3.64 4.39 4.10
C ARG A 204 -2.97 3.14 4.68
N THR A 205 -2.98 2.08 3.90
CA THR A 205 -2.16 0.88 4.13
C THR A 205 -0.68 1.20 3.90
N LEU A 206 0.22 0.29 4.28
CA LEU A 206 1.66 0.43 3.99
C LEU A 206 1.96 0.58 2.50
N SER A 207 1.19 -0.12 1.67
CA SER A 207 1.22 -0.04 0.21
C SER A 207 0.58 1.24 -0.37
N GLY A 208 0.09 2.15 0.48
CA GLY A 208 -0.42 3.47 0.11
C GLY A 208 -1.90 3.51 -0.29
N GLN A 209 -2.64 2.41 -0.16
CA GLN A 209 -4.04 2.32 -0.58
C GLN A 209 -4.98 2.84 0.52
N THR A 210 -6.02 3.60 0.15
CA THR A 210 -7.04 4.08 1.11
C THR A 210 -8.00 2.97 1.52
N GLY A 211 -8.67 3.11 2.67
CA GLY A 211 -9.68 2.14 3.13
C GLY A 211 -10.80 1.87 2.12
N GLU A 212 -11.27 2.89 1.39
CA GLU A 212 -12.30 2.72 0.35
C GLU A 212 -11.77 1.92 -0.85
N ALA A 213 -10.57 2.22 -1.31
CA ALA A 213 -9.92 1.49 -2.40
C ALA A 213 -9.62 0.04 -2.02
N PHE A 214 -9.21 -0.19 -0.77
CA PHE A 214 -9.01 -1.53 -0.21
C PHE A 214 -10.29 -2.36 -0.28
N VAL A 215 -11.42 -1.84 0.21
CA VAL A 215 -12.72 -2.53 0.15
C VAL A 215 -13.06 -2.90 -1.29
N ILE A 216 -12.93 -1.97 -2.25
CA ILE A 216 -13.21 -2.26 -3.68
C ILE A 216 -12.33 -3.40 -4.21
N SER A 217 -11.05 -3.40 -3.85
CA SER A 217 -10.05 -4.34 -4.38
C SER A 217 -10.31 -5.79 -3.93
N VAL A 218 -10.91 -5.97 -2.75
CA VAL A 218 -11.16 -7.31 -2.17
C VAL A 218 -12.64 -7.74 -2.19
N SER A 219 -13.55 -6.87 -2.60
CA SER A 219 -15.00 -7.15 -2.60
C SER A 219 -15.40 -8.32 -3.53
N HIS A 220 -14.59 -8.63 -4.54
CA HIS A 220 -14.84 -9.72 -5.49
C HIS A 220 -14.86 -11.12 -4.85
N ALA A 221 -14.36 -11.25 -3.62
CA ALA A 221 -14.39 -12.51 -2.89
C ALA A 221 -15.64 -12.69 -2.01
N ASP A 222 -16.60 -11.77 -2.10
CA ASP A 222 -17.85 -11.78 -1.32
C ASP A 222 -17.63 -12.03 0.19
N PRO A 223 -16.74 -11.24 0.85
CA PRO A 223 -16.41 -11.47 2.25
C PRO A 223 -17.65 -11.30 3.14
N LEU A 224 -17.83 -12.21 4.09
CA LEU A 224 -18.92 -12.08 5.07
C LEU A 224 -18.67 -10.87 5.99
N CYS A 225 -17.40 -10.61 6.30
CA CYS A 225 -16.99 -9.51 7.15
C CYS A 225 -15.71 -8.84 6.63
N ILE A 226 -15.66 -7.51 6.70
CA ILE A 226 -14.48 -6.71 6.33
C ILE A 226 -14.21 -5.63 7.38
N GLY A 227 -12.96 -5.32 7.66
CA GLY A 227 -12.65 -4.36 8.71
C GLY A 227 -11.18 -4.02 8.85
N LEU A 228 -10.80 -3.57 10.05
CA LEU A 228 -9.45 -3.15 10.37
C LEU A 228 -8.95 -3.75 11.69
N ASN A 229 -7.64 -3.96 11.75
CA ASN A 229 -6.94 -4.38 12.95
C ASN A 229 -5.51 -3.83 13.06
N CYS A 230 -4.99 -3.88 14.28
CA CYS A 230 -3.61 -3.52 14.62
C CYS A 230 -3.25 -2.05 14.28
N ALA A 231 -1.97 -1.71 14.44
CA ALA A 231 -1.29 -0.42 14.24
C ALA A 231 -1.81 0.77 15.07
N LEU A 232 -3.12 0.96 15.13
CA LEU A 232 -3.81 2.07 15.77
C LEU A 232 -4.61 1.59 16.99
N GLY A 233 -4.79 2.49 17.97
CA GLY A 233 -5.76 2.33 19.04
C GLY A 233 -7.20 2.54 18.53
N ALA A 234 -8.20 2.29 19.37
CA ALA A 234 -9.59 2.40 18.93
C ALA A 234 -9.93 3.86 18.56
N ALA A 235 -9.45 4.86 19.31
CA ALA A 235 -9.76 6.26 19.04
C ALA A 235 -9.36 6.71 17.62
N GLU A 236 -8.15 6.35 17.18
CA GLU A 236 -7.62 6.69 15.86
C GLU A 236 -8.28 5.88 14.73
N MET A 237 -8.72 4.65 15.00
CA MET A 237 -9.30 3.76 13.99
C MET A 237 -10.76 4.11 13.63
N ARG A 238 -11.47 4.84 14.52
CA ARG A 238 -12.88 5.23 14.37
C ARG A 238 -13.27 5.81 13.00
N PRO A 239 -12.63 6.89 12.50
CA PRO A 239 -13.01 7.50 11.22
C PRO A 239 -12.88 6.53 10.04
N PHE A 240 -11.90 5.62 10.08
CA PHE A 240 -11.65 4.68 8.99
C PHE A 240 -12.67 3.55 8.98
N ILE A 241 -13.08 3.06 10.16
CA ILE A 241 -14.17 2.09 10.29
C ILE A 241 -15.50 2.65 9.79
N GLU A 242 -15.79 3.93 10.09
CA GLU A 242 -17.00 4.58 9.59
C GLU A 242 -17.00 4.67 8.05
N THR A 243 -15.87 5.05 7.45
CA THR A 243 -15.70 5.11 6.00
C THR A 243 -15.87 3.73 5.34
N ILE A 244 -15.24 2.69 5.89
CA ILE A 244 -15.40 1.30 5.41
C ILE A 244 -16.85 0.86 5.52
N GLY A 245 -17.51 1.13 6.65
CA GLY A 245 -18.90 0.76 6.89
C GLY A 245 -19.90 1.43 5.92
N LYS A 246 -19.56 2.60 5.35
CA LYS A 246 -20.39 3.24 4.31
C LYS A 246 -20.17 2.65 2.91
N CYS A 247 -19.08 1.90 2.72
CA CYS A 247 -18.65 1.40 1.41
C CYS A 247 -18.88 -0.09 1.17
N THR A 248 -19.52 -0.80 2.11
CA THR A 248 -19.69 -2.26 2.02
C THR A 248 -21.03 -2.75 2.56
N THR A 249 -21.57 -3.76 1.88
CA THR A 249 -22.73 -4.55 2.34
C THR A 249 -22.33 -5.65 3.34
N ALA A 250 -21.03 -5.96 3.46
CA ALA A 250 -20.53 -6.92 4.43
C ALA A 250 -20.69 -6.41 5.87
N TYR A 251 -20.61 -7.33 6.82
CA TYR A 251 -20.47 -6.99 8.22
C TYR A 251 -19.11 -6.31 8.46
N VAL A 252 -19.03 -5.48 9.50
CA VAL A 252 -17.80 -4.74 9.85
C VAL A 252 -17.19 -5.28 11.13
N LEU A 253 -15.90 -5.62 11.06
CA LEU A 253 -15.11 -6.06 12.21
C LEU A 253 -14.07 -4.99 12.59
N CYS A 254 -13.75 -4.87 13.87
CA CYS A 254 -12.73 -3.94 14.36
C CYS A 254 -12.05 -4.50 15.61
N TYR A 255 -10.74 -4.70 15.55
CA TYR A 255 -9.97 -5.20 16.69
C TYR A 255 -8.63 -4.43 16.81
N PRO A 256 -8.66 -3.24 17.43
CA PRO A 256 -7.49 -2.36 17.54
C PRO A 256 -6.48 -2.88 18.57
N ASN A 257 -5.32 -2.22 18.66
CA ASN A 257 -4.37 -2.42 19.76
C ASN A 257 -4.91 -1.82 21.06
N ALA A 258 -4.35 -2.23 22.21
CA ALA A 258 -4.60 -1.59 23.52
C ALA A 258 -3.86 -0.23 23.61
N GLY A 259 -4.13 0.66 22.66
CA GLY A 259 -3.41 1.90 22.43
C GLY A 259 -2.13 1.71 21.60
N LEU A 260 -1.40 2.79 21.42
CA LEU A 260 -0.05 2.74 20.89
C LEU A 260 0.89 2.13 21.94
N PRO A 261 1.90 1.34 21.54
CA PRO A 261 2.88 0.83 22.48
C PRO A 261 3.56 1.99 23.19
N ASN A 262 3.64 1.89 24.51
CA ASN A 262 4.29 2.87 25.35
C ASN A 262 5.80 2.75 25.23
N THR A 263 6.48 3.60 25.97
CA THR A 263 7.92 3.70 25.88
C THR A 263 8.66 2.39 26.19
N PHE A 264 8.09 1.51 27.00
CA PHE A 264 8.69 0.24 27.38
C PHE A 264 8.24 -0.94 26.51
N GLY A 265 7.50 -0.68 25.42
CA GLY A 265 6.90 -1.70 24.57
C GLY A 265 5.71 -2.41 25.23
N ASP A 266 5.18 -1.83 26.32
CA ASP A 266 3.93 -2.24 26.96
C ASP A 266 2.75 -1.42 26.40
N TYR A 267 1.53 -1.71 26.83
CA TYR A 267 0.32 -1.03 26.35
C TYR A 267 -0.39 -0.35 27.52
N ASP A 268 -0.70 0.94 27.35
CA ASP A 268 -1.24 1.79 28.42
C ASP A 268 -2.77 1.79 28.49
N GLU A 269 -3.48 1.44 27.41
CA GLU A 269 -4.95 1.39 27.48
C GLU A 269 -5.39 0.23 28.36
N THR A 270 -6.14 0.57 29.41
CA THR A 270 -6.70 -0.42 30.33
C THR A 270 -7.89 -1.15 29.70
N PRO A 271 -8.27 -2.35 30.21
CA PRO A 271 -9.48 -3.06 29.81
C PRO A 271 -10.73 -2.19 29.74
N HIS A 272 -10.93 -1.33 30.75
CA HIS A 272 -12.09 -0.44 30.82
C HIS A 272 -12.06 0.65 29.75
N MET A 273 -10.90 1.26 29.50
CA MET A 273 -10.75 2.32 28.48
C MET A 273 -11.11 1.79 27.09
N MET A 274 -10.48 0.68 26.70
CA MET A 274 -10.70 0.06 25.40
C MET A 274 -12.16 -0.42 25.23
N ALA A 275 -12.73 -1.04 26.26
CA ALA A 275 -14.12 -1.48 26.26
C ALA A 275 -15.10 -0.31 26.07
N MET A 276 -14.86 0.84 26.71
CA MET A 276 -15.72 2.02 26.56
C MET A 276 -15.61 2.65 25.17
N GLN A 277 -14.41 2.68 24.57
CA GLN A 277 -14.23 3.16 23.19
C GLN A 277 -14.96 2.25 22.18
N LEU A 278 -14.78 0.92 22.28
CA LEU A 278 -15.44 -0.04 21.39
C LEU A 278 -16.97 -0.11 21.63
N LYS A 279 -17.42 0.11 22.87
CA LYS A 279 -18.85 0.30 23.16
C LYS A 279 -19.41 1.52 22.42
N GLY A 280 -18.66 2.62 22.36
CA GLY A 280 -19.01 3.77 21.54
C GLY A 280 -19.27 3.38 20.08
N PHE A 281 -18.39 2.57 19.49
CA PHE A 281 -18.54 2.10 18.10
C PHE A 281 -19.79 1.24 17.93
N ALA A 282 -20.05 0.34 18.88
CA ALA A 282 -21.22 -0.53 18.85
C ALA A 282 -22.53 0.25 19.03
N VAL A 283 -22.57 1.23 19.95
CA VAL A 283 -23.73 2.10 20.17
C VAL A 283 -24.04 2.95 18.95
N ASP A 284 -23.00 3.47 18.30
CA ASP A 284 -23.12 4.29 17.08
C ASP A 284 -23.39 3.45 15.82
N GLY A 285 -23.51 2.13 15.96
CA GLY A 285 -23.86 1.21 14.87
C GLY A 285 -22.76 1.08 13.81
N LEU A 286 -21.49 1.18 14.20
CA LEU A 286 -20.33 1.11 13.28
C LEU A 286 -19.82 -0.32 13.07
N VAL A 287 -20.03 -1.22 14.04
CA VAL A 287 -19.39 -2.54 14.08
C VAL A 287 -20.39 -3.68 14.30
N ASN A 288 -20.01 -4.87 13.83
CA ASN A 288 -20.72 -6.15 14.01
C ASN A 288 -19.91 -7.12 14.87
N ILE A 289 -18.59 -7.06 14.74
CA ILE A 289 -17.62 -7.85 15.49
C ILE A 289 -16.58 -6.90 16.09
N VAL A 290 -16.28 -7.08 17.37
CA VAL A 290 -15.23 -6.33 18.08
C VAL A 290 -14.25 -7.31 18.71
N GLY A 291 -12.99 -6.93 18.85
CA GLY A 291 -11.98 -7.75 19.51
C GLY A 291 -10.78 -6.93 19.91
N GLY A 292 -9.63 -7.59 20.10
CA GLY A 292 -8.37 -6.93 20.40
C GLY A 292 -7.20 -7.50 19.60
N CYS A 293 -6.20 -6.67 19.31
CA CYS A 293 -4.94 -7.12 18.70
C CYS A 293 -3.80 -7.04 19.72
N CYS A 294 -2.69 -6.37 19.41
CA CYS A 294 -1.51 -6.31 20.28
C CYS A 294 -1.83 -5.59 21.61
N GLY A 295 -1.30 -6.13 22.71
CA GLY A 295 -1.51 -5.60 24.06
C GLY A 295 -2.78 -6.08 24.77
N THR A 296 -3.72 -6.66 24.04
CA THR A 296 -5.01 -7.07 24.60
C THR A 296 -4.96 -8.44 25.29
N THR A 297 -5.73 -8.60 26.35
CA THR A 297 -5.71 -9.75 27.26
C THR A 297 -7.11 -10.29 27.50
N PRO A 298 -7.28 -11.48 28.12
CA PRO A 298 -8.60 -11.96 28.52
C PRO A 298 -9.39 -10.95 29.39
N ASP A 299 -8.72 -10.11 30.18
CA ASP A 299 -9.41 -9.06 30.95
C ASP A 299 -9.99 -7.96 30.04
N HIS A 300 -9.29 -7.59 28.97
CA HIS A 300 -9.82 -6.68 27.96
C HIS A 300 -11.04 -7.28 27.27
N ILE A 301 -10.93 -8.55 26.83
CA ILE A 301 -12.03 -9.24 26.15
C ILE A 301 -13.26 -9.37 27.06
N ARG A 302 -13.07 -9.60 28.37
CA ARG A 302 -14.18 -9.64 29.33
C ARG A 302 -14.92 -8.33 29.42
N GLU A 303 -14.20 -7.23 29.62
CA GLU A 303 -14.79 -5.89 29.69
C GLU A 303 -15.46 -5.50 28.36
N ILE A 304 -14.83 -5.82 27.22
CA ILE A 304 -15.40 -5.59 25.88
C ILE A 304 -16.71 -6.38 25.72
N ALA A 305 -16.70 -7.68 26.04
CA ALA A 305 -17.85 -8.54 25.91
C ALA A 305 -19.02 -8.07 26.78
N GLU A 306 -18.76 -7.68 28.03
CA GLU A 306 -19.77 -7.11 28.91
C GLU A 306 -20.30 -5.77 28.39
N ALA A 307 -19.42 -4.90 27.90
CA ALA A 307 -19.76 -3.57 27.42
C ALA A 307 -20.66 -3.60 26.16
N VAL A 308 -20.43 -4.55 25.24
CA VAL A 308 -21.17 -4.65 23.97
C VAL A 308 -22.34 -5.65 23.98
N LYS A 309 -22.51 -6.44 25.05
CA LYS A 309 -23.51 -7.52 25.16
C LYS A 309 -24.93 -7.14 24.74
N ASN A 310 -25.36 -5.93 25.10
CA ASN A 310 -26.72 -5.43 24.85
C ASN A 310 -26.78 -4.37 23.73
N CYS A 311 -25.68 -4.16 23.01
CA CYS A 311 -25.64 -3.24 21.87
C CYS A 311 -26.26 -3.89 20.64
N LYS A 312 -26.98 -3.09 19.85
CA LYS A 312 -27.50 -3.55 18.56
C LYS A 312 -26.35 -3.54 17.54
N PRO A 313 -26.12 -4.64 16.79
CA PRO A 313 -25.11 -4.65 15.75
C PRO A 313 -25.40 -3.60 14.66
N ARG A 314 -24.35 -3.13 13.97
CA ARG A 314 -24.50 -2.37 12.71
C ARG A 314 -25.45 -3.10 11.77
N VAL A 315 -26.39 -2.37 11.17
CA VAL A 315 -27.22 -2.89 10.09
C VAL A 315 -26.50 -2.55 8.78
N PRO A 316 -25.96 -3.55 8.05
CA PRO A 316 -25.32 -3.26 6.78
C PRO A 316 -26.36 -2.65 5.82
N PRO A 317 -25.96 -1.64 5.02
CA PRO A 317 -26.82 -1.13 3.96
C PRO A 317 -27.21 -2.27 3.02
N ALA A 318 -28.49 -2.35 2.66
CA ALA A 318 -29.02 -3.42 1.81
C ALA A 318 -28.35 -3.43 0.44
N THR A 319 -28.06 -2.24 -0.10
CA THR A 319 -27.28 -2.06 -1.31
C THR A 319 -26.32 -0.89 -1.13
N VAL A 320 -25.10 -1.04 -1.65
CA VAL A 320 -24.09 0.04 -1.70
C VAL A 320 -23.60 0.11 -3.12
N PHE A 321 -23.64 1.30 -3.71
CA PHE A 321 -23.16 1.54 -5.07
C PHE A 321 -23.74 0.56 -6.12
N GLU A 322 -24.99 0.12 -5.97
CA GLU A 322 -25.62 -0.97 -6.75
C GLU A 322 -25.51 -0.83 -8.27
N GLN A 323 -25.59 0.41 -8.79
CA GLN A 323 -25.50 0.71 -10.22
C GLN A 323 -24.12 1.25 -10.64
N HIS A 324 -23.07 1.00 -9.85
CA HIS A 324 -21.73 1.53 -10.11
C HIS A 324 -20.79 0.42 -10.57
N MET A 325 -19.93 0.76 -11.53
CA MET A 325 -18.67 0.05 -11.70
C MET A 325 -17.70 0.61 -10.66
N LEU A 326 -17.09 -0.29 -9.91
CA LEU A 326 -16.10 0.07 -8.89
C LEU A 326 -14.73 -0.35 -9.39
N LEU A 327 -13.82 0.60 -9.49
CA LEU A 327 -12.42 0.42 -9.84
C LEU A 327 -11.55 1.02 -8.73
N SER A 328 -10.28 0.64 -8.69
CA SER A 328 -9.33 1.25 -7.76
C SER A 328 -7.91 1.21 -8.30
N GLY A 329 -7.16 2.27 -8.03
CA GLY A 329 -5.71 2.24 -7.89
C GLY A 329 -5.37 2.21 -6.39
N LEU A 330 -4.56 3.17 -5.94
CA LEU A 330 -4.43 3.50 -4.52
C LEU A 330 -5.68 4.22 -3.97
N GLU A 331 -6.48 4.80 -4.86
CA GLU A 331 -7.72 5.51 -4.53
C GLU A 331 -8.93 4.90 -5.25
N PRO A 332 -10.15 5.03 -4.70
CA PRO A 332 -11.35 4.48 -5.33
C PRO A 332 -11.75 5.32 -6.53
N PHE A 333 -12.19 4.66 -7.60
CA PHE A 333 -12.82 5.33 -8.74
C PHE A 333 -14.16 4.67 -9.05
N ARG A 334 -15.25 5.46 -8.98
CA ARG A 334 -16.63 4.98 -9.04
C ARG A 334 -17.32 5.55 -10.27
N ILE A 335 -17.85 4.68 -11.11
CA ILE A 335 -18.58 5.06 -12.33
C ILE A 335 -20.05 4.73 -12.13
N GLY A 336 -20.85 5.71 -11.72
CA GLY A 336 -22.29 5.59 -11.56
C GLY A 336 -23.08 6.12 -12.77
N PRO A 337 -24.42 6.05 -12.73
CA PRO A 337 -25.28 6.52 -13.82
C PRO A 337 -25.16 8.02 -14.16
N TYR A 338 -24.69 8.82 -13.19
CA TYR A 338 -24.54 10.27 -13.34
C TYR A 338 -23.07 10.71 -13.42
N THR A 339 -22.13 9.76 -13.45
CA THR A 339 -20.74 10.07 -13.70
C THR A 339 -20.62 10.54 -15.16
N ASN A 340 -19.90 11.64 -15.38
CA ASN A 340 -19.59 12.11 -16.74
C ASN A 340 -18.74 11.08 -17.50
N PHE A 341 -18.53 11.32 -18.79
CA PHE A 341 -17.67 10.48 -19.62
C PHE A 341 -16.29 10.24 -18.98
N VAL A 342 -15.89 8.96 -18.93
CA VAL A 342 -14.62 8.56 -18.33
C VAL A 342 -13.52 8.46 -19.40
N ASN A 343 -12.45 9.23 -19.20
CA ASN A 343 -11.29 9.24 -20.09
C ASN A 343 -10.29 8.15 -19.67
N ILE A 344 -10.11 7.15 -20.53
CA ILE A 344 -9.05 6.13 -20.40
C ILE A 344 -7.87 6.57 -21.27
N GLY A 345 -6.72 6.87 -20.67
CA GLY A 345 -5.56 7.43 -21.38
C GLY A 345 -4.89 6.43 -22.33
N GLU A 346 -4.85 6.74 -23.63
CA GLU A 346 -4.38 5.84 -24.71
C GLU A 346 -2.86 5.79 -24.93
N ARG A 347 -2.05 6.67 -24.32
CA ARG A 347 -0.68 6.95 -24.80
C ARG A 347 0.37 5.95 -24.29
N CYS A 348 0.04 5.12 -23.30
CA CYS A 348 0.91 4.06 -22.78
C CYS A 348 0.74 2.77 -23.59
N ASN A 349 0.80 2.92 -24.92
CA ASN A 349 0.53 1.86 -25.88
C ASN A 349 1.68 1.79 -26.89
N VAL A 350 2.38 0.65 -26.96
CA VAL A 350 3.53 0.46 -27.85
C VAL A 350 3.13 0.58 -29.32
N ALA A 351 1.99 0.04 -29.72
CA ALA A 351 1.50 0.14 -31.11
C ALA A 351 0.97 1.56 -31.45
N GLY A 352 0.36 2.23 -30.49
CA GLY A 352 -0.34 3.52 -30.67
C GLY A 352 0.52 4.77 -30.48
N SER A 353 1.60 4.69 -29.71
CA SER A 353 2.40 5.84 -29.29
C SER A 353 3.87 5.68 -29.63
N ARG A 354 4.32 6.39 -30.70
CA ARG A 354 5.73 6.35 -31.16
C ARG A 354 6.74 6.70 -30.05
N ARG A 355 6.40 7.66 -29.18
CA ARG A 355 7.28 8.07 -28.08
C ARG A 355 7.38 6.95 -27.04
N PHE A 356 6.25 6.37 -26.65
CA PHE A 356 6.21 5.29 -25.68
C PHE A 356 6.94 4.05 -26.20
N ALA A 357 6.65 3.63 -27.43
CA ALA A 357 7.32 2.52 -28.11
C ALA A 357 8.85 2.65 -28.08
N LYS A 358 9.37 3.83 -28.46
CA LYS A 358 10.80 4.11 -28.45
C LYS A 358 11.43 3.95 -27.06
N LEU A 359 10.73 4.41 -26.01
CA LEU A 359 11.23 4.32 -24.63
C LEU A 359 11.22 2.88 -24.13
N ILE A 360 10.13 2.14 -24.34
CA ILE A 360 10.00 0.73 -23.92
C ILE A 360 11.02 -0.14 -24.66
N MET A 361 11.14 0.00 -25.99
CA MET A 361 12.12 -0.75 -26.78
C MET A 361 13.57 -0.44 -26.40
N ALA A 362 13.85 0.79 -25.91
CA ALA A 362 15.16 1.18 -25.39
C ALA A 362 15.38 0.77 -23.91
N GLY A 363 14.40 0.13 -23.26
CA GLY A 363 14.45 -0.22 -21.84
C GLY A 363 14.36 0.97 -20.88
N ASN A 364 13.97 2.15 -21.35
CA ASN A 364 13.86 3.38 -20.56
C ASN A 364 12.47 3.53 -19.94
N TYR A 365 12.14 2.62 -19.02
CA TYR A 365 10.83 2.55 -18.35
C TYR A 365 10.56 3.76 -17.44
N GLU A 366 11.60 4.36 -16.85
CA GLU A 366 11.48 5.52 -15.98
C GLU A 366 10.98 6.75 -16.76
N GLU A 367 11.58 7.03 -17.93
CA GLU A 367 11.08 8.10 -18.78
C GLU A 367 9.67 7.78 -19.33
N ALA A 368 9.35 6.50 -19.53
CA ALA A 368 8.02 6.07 -19.95
C ALA A 368 6.94 6.38 -18.89
N LEU A 369 7.27 6.37 -17.59
CA LEU A 369 6.35 6.82 -16.53
C LEU A 369 5.92 8.28 -16.70
N SER A 370 6.77 9.14 -17.29
CA SER A 370 6.38 10.53 -17.56
C SER A 370 5.18 10.63 -18.51
N ILE A 371 5.03 9.67 -19.42
CA ILE A 371 3.87 9.61 -20.35
C ILE A 371 2.60 9.24 -19.59
N ALA A 372 2.68 8.27 -18.67
CA ALA A 372 1.57 7.91 -17.80
C ALA A 372 1.17 9.08 -16.89
N LYS A 373 2.15 9.72 -16.24
CA LYS A 373 1.93 10.86 -15.33
C LYS A 373 1.24 12.04 -16.04
N VAL A 374 1.76 12.45 -17.20
CA VAL A 374 1.17 13.55 -17.98
C VAL A 374 -0.27 13.25 -18.37
N GLN A 375 -0.61 12.01 -18.71
CA GLN A 375 -2.00 11.67 -19.02
C GLN A 375 -2.93 11.87 -17.83
N VAL A 376 -2.51 11.46 -16.63
CA VAL A 376 -3.31 11.67 -15.40
C VAL A 376 -3.46 13.16 -15.10
N GLU A 377 -2.39 13.94 -15.24
CA GLU A 377 -2.42 15.41 -15.08
C GLU A 377 -3.34 16.10 -16.10
N MET A 378 -3.42 15.54 -17.32
CA MET A 378 -4.29 16.02 -18.40
C MET A 378 -5.73 15.46 -18.30
N GLY A 379 -6.10 14.81 -17.20
CA GLY A 379 -7.48 14.40 -16.94
C GLY A 379 -7.83 12.95 -17.30
N ALA A 380 -6.84 12.08 -17.56
CA ALA A 380 -7.08 10.64 -17.65
C ALA A 380 -7.42 10.09 -16.25
N GLN A 381 -8.58 9.44 -16.13
CA GLN A 381 -9.07 8.86 -14.88
C GLN A 381 -8.71 7.38 -14.75
N VAL A 382 -8.37 6.73 -15.86
CA VAL A 382 -7.85 5.36 -15.98
C VAL A 382 -6.72 5.39 -17.00
N LEU A 383 -5.71 4.54 -16.88
CA LEU A 383 -4.63 4.42 -17.86
C LEU A 383 -4.68 3.10 -18.60
N ASP A 384 -4.73 3.15 -19.94
CA ASP A 384 -4.60 1.98 -20.81
C ASP A 384 -3.12 1.65 -21.01
N ILE A 385 -2.73 0.42 -20.67
CA ILE A 385 -1.36 -0.07 -20.73
C ILE A 385 -1.30 -1.20 -21.74
N ASN A 386 -0.62 -0.99 -22.86
CA ASN A 386 -0.44 -1.98 -23.91
C ASN A 386 1.04 -2.18 -24.25
N MET A 387 1.50 -3.43 -24.13
CA MET A 387 2.89 -3.86 -24.35
C MET A 387 3.03 -4.82 -25.54
N ASP A 388 2.02 -4.91 -26.40
CA ASP A 388 2.02 -5.81 -27.54
C ASP A 388 2.92 -5.26 -28.66
N ASP A 389 4.03 -5.95 -28.92
CA ASP A 389 4.87 -5.76 -30.11
C ASP A 389 5.65 -7.05 -30.38
N GLY A 390 5.87 -7.39 -31.65
CA GLY A 390 6.59 -8.62 -32.02
C GLY A 390 8.05 -8.68 -31.56
N MET A 391 8.63 -7.54 -31.16
CA MET A 391 10.00 -7.44 -30.67
C MET A 391 10.09 -7.45 -29.13
N LEU A 392 8.98 -7.48 -28.40
CA LEU A 392 8.93 -7.45 -26.95
C LEU A 392 8.46 -8.78 -26.37
N ASP A 393 9.00 -9.13 -25.21
CA ASP A 393 8.37 -10.10 -24.33
C ASP A 393 7.23 -9.41 -23.56
N GLY A 394 6.00 -9.56 -24.07
CA GLY A 394 4.83 -8.85 -23.56
C GLY A 394 4.56 -9.11 -22.08
N THR A 395 4.75 -10.33 -21.58
CA THR A 395 4.48 -10.68 -20.18
C THR A 395 5.46 -9.95 -19.25
N SER A 396 6.76 -10.06 -19.54
CA SER A 396 7.80 -9.37 -18.79
C SER A 396 7.68 -7.86 -18.88
N ALA A 397 7.40 -7.31 -20.07
CA ALA A 397 7.26 -5.86 -20.27
C ALA A 397 6.05 -5.29 -19.49
N MET A 398 4.92 -6.00 -19.50
CA MET A 398 3.72 -5.64 -18.73
C MET A 398 3.99 -5.68 -17.23
N THR A 399 4.51 -6.81 -16.72
CA THR A 399 4.88 -6.96 -15.31
C THR A 399 5.82 -5.83 -14.87
N ARG A 400 6.86 -5.57 -15.65
CA ARG A 400 7.85 -4.55 -15.33
C ARG A 400 7.23 -3.16 -15.25
N PHE A 401 6.43 -2.77 -16.24
CA PHE A 401 5.85 -1.43 -16.25
C PHE A 401 4.75 -1.25 -15.20
N CYS A 402 3.92 -2.26 -14.94
CA CYS A 402 2.97 -2.23 -13.83
C CYS A 402 3.68 -2.03 -12.48
N ASN A 403 4.82 -2.72 -12.26
CA ASN A 403 5.62 -2.55 -11.04
C ASN A 403 6.25 -1.15 -10.93
N PHE A 404 6.70 -0.57 -12.05
CA PHE A 404 7.14 0.82 -12.12
C PHE A 404 6.00 1.80 -11.78
N ILE A 405 4.81 1.58 -12.33
CA ILE A 405 3.63 2.41 -12.03
C ILE A 405 3.31 2.37 -10.53
N ALA A 406 3.34 1.19 -9.90
CA ALA A 406 3.11 1.04 -8.47
C ALA A 406 4.10 1.83 -7.59
N SER A 407 5.31 2.09 -8.10
CA SER A 407 6.31 2.92 -7.40
C SER A 407 6.06 4.44 -7.51
N GLU A 408 5.17 4.88 -8.41
CA GLU A 408 4.90 6.28 -8.69
C GLU A 408 3.45 6.66 -8.28
N PRO A 409 3.25 7.29 -7.12
CA PRO A 409 1.91 7.43 -6.56
C PRO A 409 0.95 8.34 -7.32
N ASP A 410 1.50 9.36 -8.00
CA ASP A 410 0.69 10.23 -8.86
C ASP A 410 0.02 9.44 -10.00
N ILE A 411 0.62 8.31 -10.39
CA ILE A 411 0.10 7.38 -11.38
C ILE A 411 -0.69 6.26 -10.70
N ALA A 412 -0.14 5.64 -9.65
CA ALA A 412 -0.77 4.51 -8.97
C ALA A 412 -2.13 4.84 -8.33
N LYS A 413 -2.45 6.12 -8.10
CA LYS A 413 -3.77 6.53 -7.60
C LYS A 413 -4.92 6.15 -8.54
N VAL A 414 -4.71 6.15 -9.86
CA VAL A 414 -5.75 5.82 -10.84
C VAL A 414 -5.78 4.31 -11.16
N PRO A 415 -6.94 3.73 -11.51
CA PRO A 415 -7.02 2.36 -11.98
C PRO A 415 -6.26 2.15 -13.31
N LEU A 416 -5.85 0.91 -13.55
CA LEU A 416 -5.22 0.50 -14.80
C LEU A 416 -6.20 -0.31 -15.67
N CYS A 417 -6.14 -0.06 -16.98
CA CYS A 417 -6.75 -0.86 -18.04
C CYS A 417 -5.62 -1.67 -18.70
N ILE A 418 -5.58 -2.96 -18.39
CA ILE A 418 -4.53 -3.87 -18.88
C ILE A 418 -4.93 -4.30 -20.28
N ASP A 419 -4.20 -3.82 -21.29
CA ASP A 419 -4.49 -4.02 -22.69
C ASP A 419 -3.52 -4.99 -23.37
N SER A 420 -4.05 -6.10 -23.87
CA SER A 420 -3.30 -7.05 -24.69
C SER A 420 -4.22 -8.00 -25.46
N SER A 421 -3.79 -8.37 -26.66
CA SER A 421 -4.36 -9.46 -27.45
C SER A 421 -3.95 -10.85 -26.93
N ASN A 422 -2.92 -10.94 -26.09
CA ASN A 422 -2.45 -12.18 -25.48
C ASN A 422 -2.89 -12.27 -24.01
N PHE A 423 -3.73 -13.26 -23.70
CA PHE A 423 -4.27 -13.41 -22.35
C PHE A 423 -3.21 -13.67 -21.27
N ALA A 424 -2.06 -14.25 -21.62
CA ALA A 424 -0.96 -14.42 -20.66
C ALA A 424 -0.38 -13.06 -20.20
N VAL A 425 -0.39 -12.05 -21.07
CA VAL A 425 0.03 -10.67 -20.73
C VAL A 425 -1.00 -10.00 -19.82
N ILE A 426 -2.30 -10.24 -20.08
CA ILE A 426 -3.38 -9.81 -19.19
C ILE A 426 -3.20 -10.40 -17.79
N GLU A 427 -3.00 -11.72 -17.68
CA GLU A 427 -2.76 -12.38 -16.39
C GLU A 427 -1.52 -11.80 -15.69
N ALA A 428 -0.43 -11.58 -16.42
CA ALA A 428 0.79 -10.97 -15.87
C ALA A 428 0.53 -9.57 -15.30
N GLY A 429 -0.24 -8.73 -16.00
CA GLY A 429 -0.64 -7.40 -15.52
C GLY A 429 -1.53 -7.48 -14.27
N LEU A 430 -2.54 -8.35 -14.27
CA LEU A 430 -3.45 -8.53 -13.13
C LEU A 430 -2.72 -8.99 -11.86
N LYS A 431 -1.73 -9.86 -11.99
CA LYS A 431 -0.88 -10.33 -10.87
C LYS A 431 -0.04 -9.21 -10.24
N CYS A 432 0.25 -8.15 -10.99
CA CYS A 432 1.04 -7.01 -10.51
C CYS A 432 0.20 -5.86 -9.96
N CYS A 433 -1.12 -5.90 -10.16
CA CYS A 433 -2.01 -4.80 -9.80
C CYS A 433 -2.68 -5.01 -8.44
N GLN A 434 -2.40 -4.10 -7.51
CA GLN A 434 -3.01 -4.10 -6.18
C GLN A 434 -4.52 -3.75 -6.20
N GLY A 435 -4.90 -2.79 -7.03
CA GLY A 435 -6.29 -2.33 -7.16
C GLY A 435 -7.16 -3.22 -8.06
N LYS A 436 -8.41 -2.79 -8.27
CA LYS A 436 -9.35 -3.38 -9.21
C LYS A 436 -9.21 -2.72 -10.59
N CYS A 437 -8.69 -3.49 -11.54
CA CYS A 437 -8.38 -3.07 -12.91
C CYS A 437 -9.53 -3.30 -13.89
N ILE A 438 -9.36 -2.77 -15.10
CA ILE A 438 -10.10 -3.17 -16.30
C ILE A 438 -9.21 -4.13 -17.11
N VAL A 439 -9.76 -5.22 -17.62
CA VAL A 439 -9.13 -6.09 -18.60
C VAL A 439 -9.59 -5.71 -20.00
N ASN A 440 -8.66 -5.41 -20.88
CA ASN A 440 -8.89 -5.07 -22.28
C ASN A 440 -8.09 -6.04 -23.18
N SER A 441 -8.68 -7.05 -23.81
CA SER A 441 -10.08 -7.42 -23.80
C SER A 441 -10.23 -8.93 -24.01
N ILE A 442 -11.46 -9.43 -23.91
CA ILE A 442 -11.83 -10.78 -24.35
C ILE A 442 -12.90 -10.71 -25.43
N SER A 443 -13.08 -11.80 -26.19
CA SER A 443 -14.08 -11.88 -27.25
C SER A 443 -14.54 -13.31 -27.49
N LEU A 444 -15.54 -13.50 -28.36
CA LEU A 444 -16.05 -14.81 -28.78
C LEU A 444 -15.31 -15.37 -30.00
N LYS A 445 -14.22 -14.74 -30.45
CA LYS A 445 -13.44 -15.12 -31.65
C LYS A 445 -13.00 -16.60 -31.63
N GLU A 446 -12.55 -17.09 -30.48
CA GLU A 446 -12.06 -18.46 -30.30
C GLU A 446 -13.17 -19.40 -29.79
N GLY A 447 -14.43 -18.95 -29.83
CA GLY A 447 -15.61 -19.67 -29.38
C GLY A 447 -15.94 -19.47 -27.91
N GLU A 448 -17.07 -20.04 -27.51
CA GLU A 448 -17.64 -19.87 -26.17
C GLU A 448 -16.78 -20.47 -25.04
N GLY A 449 -16.13 -21.61 -25.27
CA GLY A 449 -15.34 -22.30 -24.25
C GLY A 449 -14.17 -21.45 -23.76
N ASP A 450 -13.38 -20.92 -24.70
CA ASP A 450 -12.26 -20.02 -24.44
C ASP A 450 -12.73 -18.72 -23.77
N PHE A 451 -13.79 -18.09 -24.29
CA PHE A 451 -14.38 -16.89 -23.70
C PHE A 451 -14.76 -17.08 -22.23
N LEU A 452 -15.42 -18.19 -21.89
CA LEU A 452 -15.83 -18.51 -20.53
C LEU A 452 -14.65 -18.85 -19.61
N GLU A 453 -13.61 -19.49 -20.14
CA GLU A 453 -12.38 -19.76 -19.37
C GLU A 453 -11.69 -18.45 -18.98
N LYS A 454 -11.42 -17.59 -19.97
CA LYS A 454 -10.81 -16.27 -19.76
C LYS A 454 -11.66 -15.43 -18.81
N ALA A 455 -12.98 -15.38 -19.00
CA ALA A 455 -13.89 -14.66 -18.11
C ALA A 455 -13.90 -15.19 -16.67
N ARG A 456 -13.82 -16.53 -16.47
CA ARG A 456 -13.73 -17.13 -15.13
C ARG A 456 -12.46 -16.70 -14.41
N LYS A 457 -11.32 -16.68 -15.10
CA LYS A 457 -10.05 -16.21 -14.53
C LYS A 457 -10.09 -14.72 -14.17
N ILE A 458 -10.63 -13.87 -15.04
CA ILE A 458 -10.82 -12.44 -14.75
C ILE A 458 -11.70 -12.24 -13.51
N LYS A 459 -12.80 -13.00 -13.40
CA LYS A 459 -13.68 -12.97 -12.22
C LYS A 459 -12.92 -13.34 -10.94
N LYS A 460 -12.06 -14.36 -11.00
CA LYS A 460 -11.22 -14.81 -9.90
C LYS A 460 -10.20 -13.74 -9.47
N PHE A 461 -9.62 -13.00 -10.41
CA PHE A 461 -8.78 -11.82 -10.10
C PHE A 461 -9.57 -10.60 -9.61
N GLY A 462 -10.89 -10.59 -9.78
CA GLY A 462 -11.77 -9.51 -9.36
C GLY A 462 -11.75 -8.27 -10.25
N ALA A 463 -11.41 -8.39 -11.54
CA ALA A 463 -11.31 -7.26 -12.47
C ALA A 463 -12.62 -7.00 -13.24
N ALA A 464 -12.80 -5.75 -13.68
CA ALA A 464 -13.78 -5.42 -14.72
C ALA A 464 -13.27 -5.87 -16.10
N VAL A 465 -14.16 -6.02 -17.08
CA VAL A 465 -13.81 -6.61 -18.38
C VAL A 465 -14.40 -5.85 -19.55
N VAL A 466 -13.56 -5.57 -20.55
CA VAL A 466 -13.96 -5.16 -21.89
C VAL A 466 -14.20 -6.40 -22.74
N VAL A 467 -15.40 -6.48 -23.30
CA VAL A 467 -15.82 -7.51 -24.25
C VAL A 467 -15.95 -6.87 -25.62
N MET A 468 -15.06 -7.26 -26.53
CA MET A 468 -15.08 -6.81 -27.91
C MET A 468 -16.24 -7.45 -28.66
N ALA A 469 -16.91 -6.68 -29.53
CA ALA A 469 -17.90 -7.21 -30.48
C ALA A 469 -17.21 -7.97 -31.63
N PHE A 470 -16.58 -9.09 -31.28
CA PHE A 470 -15.87 -9.99 -32.18
C PHE A 470 -16.28 -11.43 -31.83
N ASP A 471 -16.79 -12.18 -32.79
CA ASP A 471 -17.20 -13.57 -32.62
C ASP A 471 -16.54 -14.47 -33.68
N GLU A 472 -17.01 -15.71 -33.81
CA GLU A 472 -16.48 -16.70 -34.75
C GLU A 472 -16.65 -16.28 -36.22
N GLU A 473 -17.57 -15.35 -36.53
CA GLU A 473 -17.78 -14.79 -37.87
C GLU A 473 -16.80 -13.65 -38.19
N GLY A 474 -16.10 -13.12 -37.18
CA GLY A 474 -15.16 -12.02 -37.34
C GLY A 474 -15.52 -10.79 -36.51
N GLN A 475 -14.93 -9.66 -36.90
CA GLN A 475 -15.19 -8.37 -36.27
C GLN A 475 -16.56 -7.83 -36.70
N ALA A 476 -17.42 -7.48 -35.74
CA ALA A 476 -18.74 -6.94 -36.06
C ALA A 476 -18.65 -5.49 -36.57
N THR A 477 -19.05 -5.26 -37.82
CA THR A 477 -19.02 -3.96 -38.51
C THR A 477 -20.41 -3.31 -38.61
N GLU A 478 -21.47 -4.11 -38.69
CA GLU A 478 -22.86 -3.68 -38.80
C GLU A 478 -23.57 -3.56 -37.45
N THR A 479 -24.61 -2.74 -37.36
CA THR A 479 -25.38 -2.49 -36.11
C THR A 479 -25.91 -3.79 -35.50
N ASP A 480 -26.59 -4.61 -36.29
CA ASP A 480 -27.23 -5.84 -35.80
C ASP A 480 -26.20 -6.88 -35.34
N ALA A 481 -25.09 -7.01 -36.07
CA ALA A 481 -23.98 -7.89 -35.69
C ALA A 481 -23.36 -7.47 -34.36
N LYS A 482 -23.08 -6.16 -34.16
CA LYS A 482 -22.54 -5.63 -32.90
C LYS A 482 -23.45 -5.97 -31.72
N ILE A 483 -24.76 -5.74 -31.87
CA ILE A 483 -25.76 -6.02 -30.83
C ILE A 483 -25.85 -7.51 -30.53
N ARG A 484 -25.91 -8.36 -31.57
CA ARG A 484 -25.99 -9.82 -31.45
C ARG A 484 -24.85 -10.37 -30.60
N VAL A 485 -23.61 -9.95 -30.89
CA VAL A 485 -22.41 -10.40 -30.15
C VAL A 485 -22.49 -9.96 -28.69
N CYS A 486 -22.79 -8.69 -28.42
CA CYS A 486 -22.88 -8.17 -27.05
C CYS A 486 -23.99 -8.86 -26.24
N ILE A 487 -25.18 -9.09 -26.82
CA ILE A 487 -26.28 -9.81 -26.14
C ILE A 487 -25.86 -11.25 -25.81
N ARG A 488 -25.23 -11.96 -26.76
CA ARG A 488 -24.74 -13.32 -26.53
C ARG A 488 -23.72 -13.35 -25.39
N ALA A 489 -22.71 -12.50 -25.44
CA ALA A 489 -21.68 -12.41 -24.42
C ALA A 489 -22.24 -12.03 -23.04
N TYR A 490 -23.16 -11.06 -22.97
CA TYR A 490 -23.83 -10.68 -21.72
C TYR A 490 -24.56 -11.86 -21.08
N HIS A 491 -25.32 -12.63 -21.86
CA HIS A 491 -26.01 -13.80 -21.35
C HIS A 491 -25.05 -14.89 -20.86
N LEU A 492 -23.93 -15.10 -21.55
CA LEU A 492 -22.90 -16.03 -21.10
C LEU A 492 -22.29 -15.59 -19.76
N LEU A 493 -21.86 -14.33 -19.65
CA LEU A 493 -21.25 -13.81 -18.43
C LEU A 493 -22.23 -13.79 -17.24
N VAL A 494 -23.42 -13.21 -17.42
CA VAL A 494 -24.36 -13.01 -16.32
C VAL A 494 -25.07 -14.31 -15.95
N LYS A 495 -25.59 -15.09 -16.92
CA LYS A 495 -26.39 -16.29 -16.61
C LYS A 495 -25.54 -17.52 -16.31
N LYS A 496 -24.39 -17.73 -16.99
CA LYS A 496 -23.56 -18.93 -16.77
C LYS A 496 -22.48 -18.75 -15.71
N LEU A 497 -21.89 -17.56 -15.59
CA LEU A 497 -20.81 -17.30 -14.62
C LEU A 497 -21.25 -16.46 -13.42
N GLY A 498 -22.47 -15.92 -13.41
CA GLY A 498 -22.90 -14.98 -12.38
C GLY A 498 -21.95 -13.77 -12.30
N PHE A 499 -21.45 -13.30 -13.43
CA PHE A 499 -20.58 -12.13 -13.50
C PHE A 499 -21.40 -10.88 -13.15
N ASN A 500 -20.83 -9.95 -12.38
CA ASN A 500 -21.52 -8.70 -12.05
C ASN A 500 -21.71 -7.88 -13.33
N PRO A 501 -22.96 -7.58 -13.75
CA PRO A 501 -23.19 -6.83 -14.99
C PRO A 501 -22.57 -5.43 -14.96
N ASN A 502 -22.39 -4.83 -13.78
CA ASN A 502 -21.74 -3.53 -13.65
C ASN A 502 -20.23 -3.58 -13.95
N ASP A 503 -19.61 -4.76 -13.97
CA ASP A 503 -18.19 -4.95 -14.30
C ASP A 503 -17.98 -5.28 -15.79
N ILE A 504 -19.06 -5.33 -16.59
CA ILE A 504 -19.01 -5.62 -18.03
C ILE A 504 -19.01 -4.32 -18.82
N ILE A 505 -18.00 -4.14 -19.65
CA ILE A 505 -17.87 -3.07 -20.63
C ILE A 505 -17.95 -3.72 -22.01
N PHE A 506 -18.86 -3.27 -22.86
CA PHE A 506 -18.87 -3.64 -24.26
C PHE A 506 -18.09 -2.63 -25.09
N ASP A 507 -17.24 -3.13 -25.98
CA ASP A 507 -16.67 -2.35 -27.08
C ASP A 507 -17.31 -2.82 -28.39
N PRO A 508 -18.29 -2.08 -28.93
CA PRO A 508 -18.90 -2.37 -30.22
C PRO A 508 -17.96 -2.22 -31.42
N ASN A 509 -16.67 -1.97 -31.23
CA ASN A 509 -15.64 -1.62 -32.21
C ASN A 509 -15.88 -0.25 -32.87
N ILE A 510 -15.14 0.76 -32.44
CA ILE A 510 -14.94 1.99 -33.23
C ILE A 510 -13.97 1.69 -34.37
N LEU A 511 -14.45 1.83 -35.61
CA LEU A 511 -13.70 1.54 -36.82
C LEU A 511 -13.44 2.81 -37.63
N THR A 512 -12.44 2.75 -38.51
CA THR A 512 -12.00 3.90 -39.31
C THR A 512 -13.04 4.28 -40.36
N ILE A 513 -13.37 5.57 -40.44
CA ILE A 513 -14.22 6.17 -41.49
C ILE A 513 -13.41 7.14 -42.37
N GLY A 514 -14.00 7.62 -43.47
CA GLY A 514 -13.31 8.55 -44.38
C GLY A 514 -12.17 7.89 -45.16
N THR A 515 -12.26 6.59 -45.39
CA THR A 515 -11.24 5.79 -46.09
C THR A 515 -11.33 5.86 -47.61
N GLY A 516 -12.46 6.36 -48.15
CA GLY A 516 -12.79 6.33 -49.57
C GLY A 516 -13.49 5.03 -50.03
N MET A 517 -13.79 4.11 -49.11
CA MET A 517 -14.56 2.89 -49.38
C MET A 517 -15.98 3.04 -48.82
N GLU A 518 -17.01 2.81 -49.64
CA GLU A 518 -18.42 3.04 -49.25
C GLU A 518 -18.85 2.14 -48.09
N GLU A 519 -18.29 0.93 -48.01
CA GLU A 519 -18.57 -0.06 -46.98
C GLU A 519 -18.25 0.46 -45.56
N HIS A 520 -17.31 1.41 -45.45
CA HIS A 520 -16.85 1.97 -44.18
C HIS A 520 -17.67 3.19 -43.73
N ASN A 521 -18.49 3.77 -44.60
CA ASN A 521 -19.16 5.05 -44.35
C ASN A 521 -20.12 4.98 -43.15
N LEU A 522 -20.74 3.82 -42.92
CA LEU A 522 -21.73 3.63 -41.85
C LEU A 522 -21.13 3.21 -40.50
N TYR A 523 -19.81 2.99 -40.40
CA TYR A 523 -19.22 2.40 -39.18
C TYR A 523 -19.44 3.25 -37.92
N ALA A 524 -19.35 4.58 -38.03
CA ALA A 524 -19.59 5.48 -36.90
C ALA A 524 -21.07 5.47 -36.47
N VAL A 525 -22.00 5.56 -37.43
CA VAL A 525 -23.44 5.47 -37.17
C VAL A 525 -23.81 4.12 -36.53
N ASN A 526 -23.24 3.03 -37.05
CA ASN A 526 -23.48 1.69 -36.53
C ASN A 526 -23.04 1.55 -35.08
N PHE A 527 -21.90 2.14 -34.70
CA PHE A 527 -21.46 2.17 -33.30
C PHE A 527 -22.45 2.94 -32.42
N ILE A 528 -22.86 4.14 -32.83
CA ILE A 528 -23.76 5.01 -32.05
C ILE A 528 -25.13 4.34 -31.85
N HIS A 529 -25.68 3.72 -32.90
CA HIS A 529 -26.95 2.98 -32.81
C HIS A 529 -26.82 1.72 -31.93
N ALA A 530 -25.75 0.94 -32.09
CA ALA A 530 -25.50 -0.23 -31.25
C ALA A 530 -25.36 0.15 -29.77
N THR A 531 -24.70 1.28 -29.48
CA THR A 531 -24.50 1.81 -28.12
C THR A 531 -25.84 2.01 -27.42
N LYS A 532 -26.78 2.71 -28.07
CA LYS A 532 -28.12 2.94 -27.52
C LYS A 532 -28.84 1.64 -27.21
N ILE A 533 -28.84 0.69 -28.15
CA ILE A 533 -29.54 -0.59 -27.97
C ILE A 533 -28.88 -1.42 -26.86
N ILE A 534 -27.55 -1.45 -26.77
CA ILE A 534 -26.82 -2.11 -25.68
C ILE A 534 -27.25 -1.53 -24.33
N LYS A 535 -27.29 -0.20 -24.20
CA LYS A 535 -27.68 0.46 -22.94
C LYS A 535 -29.16 0.24 -22.58
N GLU A 536 -30.03 0.14 -23.57
CA GLU A 536 -31.47 -0.14 -23.35
C GLU A 536 -31.74 -1.61 -23.00
N THR A 537 -30.97 -2.55 -23.53
CA THR A 537 -31.26 -3.99 -23.44
C THR A 537 -30.41 -4.75 -22.41
N LEU A 538 -29.21 -4.28 -22.08
CA LEU A 538 -28.24 -4.96 -21.23
C LEU A 538 -28.01 -4.16 -19.93
N PRO A 539 -28.88 -4.33 -18.91
CA PRO A 539 -28.83 -3.51 -17.70
C PRO A 539 -27.51 -3.69 -16.93
N GLY A 540 -26.96 -2.60 -16.41
CA GLY A 540 -25.70 -2.59 -15.68
C GLY A 540 -24.45 -2.52 -16.56
N ALA A 541 -24.50 -3.04 -17.80
CA ALA A 541 -23.37 -2.99 -18.71
C ALA A 541 -23.05 -1.54 -19.14
N ARG A 542 -21.76 -1.32 -19.42
CA ARG A 542 -21.23 -0.03 -19.90
C ARG A 542 -20.70 -0.15 -21.32
N VAL A 543 -20.53 0.98 -22.00
CA VAL A 543 -20.00 1.03 -23.37
C VAL A 543 -18.72 1.84 -23.42
N SER A 544 -17.70 1.27 -24.07
CA SER A 544 -16.41 1.89 -24.37
C SER A 544 -16.06 1.78 -25.85
N GLY A 545 -14.95 2.39 -26.25
CA GLY A 545 -14.36 2.24 -27.57
C GLY A 545 -13.03 2.98 -27.73
N GLY A 546 -12.16 2.46 -28.59
CA GLY A 546 -10.92 3.12 -29.02
C GLY A 546 -11.17 4.28 -29.96
N LEU A 547 -11.26 5.51 -29.43
CA LEU A 547 -11.69 6.69 -30.19
C LEU A 547 -10.74 7.06 -31.33
N SER A 548 -9.43 6.90 -31.11
CA SER A 548 -8.40 7.20 -32.11
C SER A 548 -8.52 6.38 -33.40
N ASN A 549 -9.17 5.21 -33.36
CA ASN A 549 -9.39 4.35 -34.52
C ASN A 549 -10.31 5.00 -35.57
N LEU A 550 -11.25 5.85 -35.13
CA LEU A 550 -12.21 6.54 -35.99
C LEU A 550 -11.51 7.37 -37.08
N SER A 551 -10.42 8.05 -36.70
CA SER A 551 -9.77 9.10 -37.49
C SER A 551 -8.44 8.69 -38.12
N PHE A 552 -8.16 7.39 -38.25
CA PHE A 552 -6.91 6.90 -38.85
C PHE A 552 -6.70 7.32 -40.31
N SER A 553 -7.77 7.56 -41.08
CA SER A 553 -7.69 8.09 -42.44
C SER A 553 -7.03 9.48 -42.51
N PHE A 554 -7.01 10.22 -41.40
CA PHE A 554 -6.51 11.59 -41.31
C PHE A 554 -5.24 11.71 -40.44
N ARG A 555 -4.45 10.63 -40.31
CA ARG A 555 -3.17 10.65 -39.57
C ARG A 555 -2.26 11.78 -40.05
N GLY A 556 -1.74 12.56 -39.10
CA GLY A 556 -0.90 13.75 -39.38
C GLY A 556 -1.69 15.06 -39.46
N MET A 557 -3.03 15.02 -39.45
CA MET A 557 -3.92 16.18 -39.42
C MET A 557 -4.61 16.30 -38.06
N GLU A 558 -3.82 16.54 -36.99
CA GLU A 558 -4.31 16.43 -35.61
C GLU A 558 -5.53 17.31 -35.31
N ALA A 559 -5.58 18.56 -35.79
CA ALA A 559 -6.74 19.44 -35.58
C ALA A 559 -8.06 18.86 -36.12
N ILE A 560 -8.01 18.13 -37.23
CA ILE A 560 -9.19 17.45 -37.80
C ILE A 560 -9.53 16.22 -36.99
N ARG A 561 -8.52 15.44 -36.57
CA ARG A 561 -8.72 14.25 -35.74
C ARG A 561 -9.39 14.63 -34.42
N GLU A 562 -8.86 15.65 -33.75
CA GLU A 562 -9.40 16.18 -32.48
C GLU A 562 -10.84 16.69 -32.67
N ALA A 563 -11.14 17.40 -33.77
CA ALA A 563 -12.51 17.81 -34.08
C ALA A 563 -13.45 16.62 -34.33
N MET A 564 -13.02 15.61 -35.10
CA MET A 564 -13.78 14.38 -35.32
C MET A 564 -14.06 13.65 -34.00
N HIS A 565 -13.08 13.61 -33.10
CA HIS A 565 -13.20 13.02 -31.77
C HIS A 565 -14.26 13.74 -30.93
N GLY A 566 -14.21 15.07 -30.88
CA GLY A 566 -15.20 15.88 -30.15
C GLY A 566 -16.62 15.71 -30.69
N VAL A 567 -16.81 15.73 -32.02
CA VAL A 567 -18.12 15.53 -32.66
C VAL A 567 -18.65 14.11 -32.43
N PHE A 568 -17.82 13.09 -32.57
CA PHE A 568 -18.23 11.70 -32.33
C PHE A 568 -18.63 11.47 -30.86
N LEU A 569 -17.79 11.90 -29.91
CA LEU A 569 -18.08 11.74 -28.48
C LEU A 569 -19.35 12.46 -28.07
N TYR A 570 -19.61 13.67 -28.60
CA TYR A 570 -20.84 14.41 -28.30
C TYR A 570 -22.11 13.58 -28.58
N HIS A 571 -22.16 12.89 -29.73
CA HIS A 571 -23.29 12.02 -30.06
C HIS A 571 -23.24 10.68 -29.33
N ALA A 572 -22.07 10.04 -29.28
CA ALA A 572 -21.94 8.73 -28.64
C ALA A 572 -22.33 8.79 -27.15
N ILE A 573 -21.91 9.84 -26.43
CA ILE A 573 -22.26 10.06 -25.01
C ILE A 573 -23.78 10.27 -24.86
N LYS A 574 -24.41 11.05 -25.74
CA LYS A 574 -25.89 11.22 -25.74
C LYS A 574 -26.63 9.90 -25.94
N PHE A 575 -26.06 8.97 -26.69
CA PHE A 575 -26.62 7.65 -26.94
C PHE A 575 -26.19 6.61 -25.88
N GLY A 576 -25.40 7.03 -24.89
CA GLY A 576 -25.10 6.24 -23.70
C GLY A 576 -23.68 5.64 -23.64
N MET A 577 -22.72 6.17 -24.39
CA MET A 577 -21.31 5.82 -24.24
C MET A 577 -20.78 6.34 -22.89
N ASP A 578 -20.30 5.44 -22.03
CA ASP A 578 -19.93 5.76 -20.64
C ASP A 578 -18.46 6.18 -20.50
N MET A 579 -17.59 5.59 -21.33
CA MET A 579 -16.13 5.77 -21.26
C MET A 579 -15.49 5.55 -22.62
N GLY A 580 -14.20 5.87 -22.76
CA GLY A 580 -13.47 5.55 -23.99
C GLY A 580 -11.96 5.67 -23.84
N ILE A 581 -11.24 4.94 -24.69
CA ILE A 581 -9.78 5.03 -24.80
C ILE A 581 -9.46 6.21 -25.71
N VAL A 582 -8.91 7.27 -25.11
CA VAL A 582 -8.78 8.60 -25.69
C VAL A 582 -7.43 9.24 -25.33
N ASN A 583 -7.02 10.21 -26.13
CA ASN A 583 -5.97 11.15 -25.73
C ASN A 583 -6.58 12.25 -24.85
N ALA A 584 -6.60 12.03 -23.53
CA ALA A 584 -7.32 12.87 -22.55
C ALA A 584 -7.04 14.38 -22.67
N GLY A 585 -5.82 14.75 -23.05
CA GLY A 585 -5.40 16.15 -23.18
C GLY A 585 -5.80 16.86 -24.48
N SER A 586 -6.39 16.15 -25.45
CA SER A 586 -6.62 16.61 -26.83
C SER A 586 -8.11 16.50 -27.25
N LEU A 587 -9.04 16.60 -26.30
CA LEU A 587 -10.47 16.55 -26.60
C LEU A 587 -11.07 17.97 -26.61
N PRO A 588 -11.38 18.55 -27.78
CA PRO A 588 -12.00 19.87 -27.86
C PRO A 588 -13.45 19.81 -27.36
N VAL A 589 -13.90 20.89 -26.74
CA VAL A 589 -15.32 21.09 -26.41
C VAL A 589 -16.10 21.25 -27.71
N TYR A 590 -17.20 20.52 -27.86
CA TYR A 590 -18.00 20.49 -29.08
C TYR A 590 -18.39 21.89 -29.59
N ASP A 591 -18.83 22.77 -28.70
CA ASP A 591 -19.28 24.13 -29.04
C ASP A 591 -18.13 25.07 -29.47
N ASP A 592 -16.88 24.73 -29.13
CA ASP A 592 -15.69 25.52 -29.47
C ASP A 592 -15.08 25.11 -30.84
N ILE A 593 -15.56 24.03 -31.45
CA ILE A 593 -15.11 23.58 -32.77
C ILE A 593 -15.62 24.57 -33.83
N HIS A 594 -14.73 24.99 -34.74
CA HIS A 594 -15.09 25.90 -35.83
C HIS A 594 -16.29 25.36 -36.64
N LYS A 595 -17.33 26.19 -36.82
CA LYS A 595 -18.64 25.75 -37.35
C LYS A 595 -18.56 25.01 -38.69
N GLU A 596 -17.67 25.44 -39.59
CA GLU A 596 -17.46 24.76 -40.87
C GLU A 596 -16.86 23.36 -40.69
N LEU A 597 -15.85 23.22 -39.83
CA LEU A 597 -15.21 21.93 -39.54
C LEU A 597 -16.15 21.01 -38.77
N LEU A 598 -16.92 21.55 -37.83
CA LEU A 598 -17.97 20.83 -37.12
C LEU A 598 -18.99 20.23 -38.09
N GLN A 599 -19.51 21.03 -39.03
CA GLN A 599 -20.47 20.56 -40.03
C GLN A 599 -19.88 19.46 -40.93
N LEU A 600 -18.64 19.62 -41.39
CA LEU A 600 -17.97 18.60 -42.21
C LEU A 600 -17.77 17.28 -41.44
N CYS A 601 -17.39 17.35 -40.16
CA CYS A 601 -17.27 16.18 -39.30
C CYS A 601 -18.64 15.52 -39.04
N GLU A 602 -19.70 16.30 -38.80
CA GLU A 602 -21.08 15.82 -38.65
C GLU A 602 -21.56 15.08 -39.90
N ASP A 603 -21.32 15.64 -41.08
CA ASP A 603 -21.75 15.06 -42.34
C ASP A 603 -21.00 13.76 -42.64
N LEU A 604 -19.71 13.69 -42.27
CA LEU A 604 -18.91 12.47 -42.37
C LEU A 604 -19.35 11.39 -41.37
N ILE A 605 -19.54 11.74 -40.10
CA ILE A 605 -19.90 10.77 -39.04
C ILE A 605 -21.30 10.20 -39.26
N TRP A 606 -22.26 11.02 -39.69
CA TRP A 606 -23.64 10.59 -39.95
C TRP A 606 -23.87 10.12 -41.39
N ASN A 607 -22.84 10.14 -42.24
CA ASN A 607 -22.92 9.80 -43.65
C ASN A 607 -24.08 10.56 -44.38
N LYS A 608 -24.24 11.85 -44.08
CA LYS A 608 -25.31 12.70 -44.66
C LYS A 608 -24.95 13.20 -46.06
N ASP A 609 -23.66 13.30 -46.35
CA ASP A 609 -23.12 13.80 -47.60
C ASP A 609 -22.23 12.73 -48.25
N PRO A 610 -22.56 12.23 -49.46
CA PRO A 610 -21.77 11.22 -50.14
C PRO A 610 -20.34 11.70 -50.49
N GLU A 611 -20.11 13.02 -50.54
CA GLU A 611 -18.79 13.61 -50.81
C GLU A 611 -18.06 14.07 -49.52
N ALA A 612 -18.55 13.69 -48.33
CA ALA A 612 -18.01 14.16 -47.05
C ALA A 612 -16.49 13.94 -46.90
N THR A 613 -15.98 12.79 -47.35
CA THR A 613 -14.55 12.46 -47.31
C THR A 613 -13.72 13.44 -48.13
N GLU A 614 -14.14 13.73 -49.37
CA GLU A 614 -13.42 14.67 -50.24
C GLU A 614 -13.47 16.10 -49.70
N LYS A 615 -14.62 16.53 -49.18
CA LYS A 615 -14.80 17.88 -48.63
C LYS A 615 -13.94 18.10 -47.40
N LEU A 616 -13.85 17.12 -46.50
CA LEU A 616 -13.00 17.20 -45.32
C LEU A 616 -11.50 17.21 -45.69
N LEU A 617 -11.09 16.43 -46.70
CA LEU A 617 -9.72 16.47 -47.23
C LEU A 617 -9.38 17.82 -47.89
N ARG A 618 -10.29 18.42 -48.65
CA ARG A 618 -10.11 19.76 -49.23
C ARG A 618 -9.99 20.83 -48.15
N TYR A 619 -10.77 20.72 -47.07
CA TYR A 619 -10.65 21.59 -45.90
C TYR A 619 -9.27 21.45 -45.25
N ALA A 620 -8.78 20.22 -45.11
CA ALA A 620 -7.45 19.93 -44.57
C ALA A 620 -6.30 20.56 -45.38
N GLN A 621 -6.39 20.48 -46.71
CA GLN A 621 -5.38 21.05 -47.61
C GLN A 621 -5.34 22.58 -47.57
N THR A 622 -6.49 23.22 -47.29
CA THR A 622 -6.61 24.68 -47.25
C THR A 622 -6.25 25.28 -45.89
N HIS A 623 -6.42 24.52 -44.79
CA HIS A 623 -6.24 25.01 -43.42
C HIS A 623 -5.14 24.28 -42.61
N GLY A 624 -4.40 23.34 -43.22
CA GLY A 624 -3.54 22.35 -42.56
C GLY A 624 -2.18 22.80 -41.99
N LYS A 625 -1.96 24.08 -41.65
CA LYS A 625 -0.74 24.52 -40.96
C LYS A 625 -1.06 25.22 -39.65
N GLY A 626 -0.97 24.48 -38.53
CA GLY A 626 -0.86 25.13 -37.22
C GLY A 626 -1.42 24.33 -36.06
N GLY A 627 -0.81 23.20 -35.71
CA GLY A 627 -0.92 22.70 -34.33
C GLY A 627 -0.05 23.58 -33.44
N LYS A 628 -0.65 24.41 -32.58
CA LYS A 628 0.08 25.06 -31.48
C LYS A 628 0.52 23.98 -30.51
N LYS A 629 1.84 23.74 -30.40
CA LYS A 629 2.39 23.00 -29.26
C LYS A 629 1.99 23.75 -28.00
N VAL A 630 1.15 23.14 -27.17
CA VAL A 630 1.06 23.52 -25.76
C VAL A 630 2.40 23.10 -25.15
N VAL A 631 3.32 24.05 -25.08
CA VAL A 631 4.53 23.89 -24.28
C VAL A 631 4.07 24.09 -22.85
N GLN A 632 4.03 23.01 -22.07
CA GLN A 632 3.94 23.10 -20.61
C GLN A 632 5.12 23.95 -20.14
N THR A 633 4.85 25.15 -19.67
CA THR A 633 5.82 25.96 -18.95
C THR A 633 5.86 25.47 -17.52
N ASP A 634 6.92 24.78 -17.16
CA ASP A 634 7.23 24.40 -15.79
C ASP A 634 7.49 25.68 -14.97
N GLU A 635 6.46 26.34 -14.44
CA GLU A 635 6.56 27.65 -13.77
C GLU A 635 7.58 27.65 -12.61
N TRP A 636 7.74 26.51 -11.94
CA TRP A 636 8.72 26.30 -10.86
C TRP A 636 10.18 26.47 -11.33
N ARG A 637 10.45 26.31 -12.64
CA ARG A 637 11.79 26.53 -13.23
C ARG A 637 12.23 27.99 -13.20
N ASN A 638 11.31 28.94 -12.98
CA ASN A 638 11.62 30.36 -12.88
C ASN A 638 12.16 30.78 -11.49
N GLY A 639 12.14 29.87 -10.51
CA GLY A 639 12.71 30.10 -9.18
C GLY A 639 14.24 30.00 -9.15
N PRO A 640 14.89 30.41 -8.04
CA PRO A 640 16.34 30.24 -7.82
C PRO A 640 16.75 28.75 -7.79
N ILE A 641 18.04 28.46 -8.01
CA ILE A 641 18.60 27.09 -8.07
C ILE A 641 18.20 26.27 -6.84
N GLU A 642 18.26 26.84 -5.65
CA GLU A 642 17.97 26.16 -4.39
C GLU A 642 16.49 25.73 -4.31
N GLU A 643 15.57 26.62 -4.69
CA GLU A 643 14.14 26.30 -4.75
C GLU A 643 13.84 25.25 -5.83
N ARG A 644 14.57 25.27 -6.96
CA ARG A 644 14.42 24.26 -8.02
C ARG A 644 14.91 22.88 -7.58
N LEU A 645 16.06 22.81 -6.91
CA LEU A 645 16.61 21.57 -6.35
C LEU A 645 15.71 21.01 -5.24
N GLU A 646 15.23 21.87 -4.33
CA GLU A 646 14.28 21.49 -3.28
C GLU A 646 12.96 20.99 -3.88
N TYR A 647 12.37 21.73 -4.83
CA TYR A 647 11.14 21.35 -5.51
C TYR A 647 11.30 20.01 -6.25
N ALA A 648 12.42 19.82 -6.95
CA ALA A 648 12.72 18.58 -7.64
C ALA A 648 12.81 17.39 -6.66
N LEU A 649 13.40 17.57 -5.49
CA LEU A 649 13.44 16.54 -4.45
C LEU A 649 12.05 16.26 -3.89
N VAL A 650 11.32 17.27 -3.42
CA VAL A 650 9.99 17.12 -2.80
C VAL A 650 8.96 16.50 -3.76
N LYS A 651 9.06 16.81 -5.06
CA LYS A 651 8.17 16.26 -6.11
C LYS A 651 8.72 15.01 -6.80
N GLY A 652 9.96 14.63 -6.51
CA GLY A 652 10.64 13.49 -7.13
C GLY A 652 10.92 13.66 -8.64
N ILE A 653 11.28 14.86 -9.10
CA ILE A 653 11.52 15.17 -10.52
C ILE A 653 12.99 14.94 -10.88
N GLU A 654 13.27 13.94 -11.73
CA GLU A 654 14.64 13.65 -12.18
C GLU A 654 15.09 14.43 -13.43
N LYS A 655 14.16 14.99 -14.20
CA LYS A 655 14.40 15.44 -15.59
C LYS A 655 15.44 16.57 -15.70
N HIS A 656 15.57 17.42 -14.69
CA HIS A 656 16.48 18.58 -14.68
C HIS A 656 17.51 18.53 -13.56
N ILE A 657 17.50 17.47 -12.73
CA ILE A 657 18.29 17.45 -11.51
C ILE A 657 19.79 17.55 -11.79
N ILE A 658 20.28 16.91 -12.86
CA ILE A 658 21.69 16.97 -13.25
C ILE A 658 22.07 18.38 -13.72
N GLU A 659 21.22 19.01 -14.54
CA GLU A 659 21.43 20.37 -15.04
C GLU A 659 21.47 21.39 -13.89
N ASP A 660 20.52 21.29 -12.96
CA ASP A 660 20.43 22.17 -11.79
C ASP A 660 21.57 21.94 -10.81
N THR A 661 21.99 20.67 -10.64
CA THR A 661 23.15 20.31 -9.80
C THR A 661 24.45 20.82 -10.41
N GLU A 662 24.61 20.75 -11.73
CA GLU A 662 25.75 21.32 -12.43
C GLU A 662 25.76 22.85 -12.35
N GLU A 663 24.59 23.51 -12.48
CA GLU A 663 24.47 24.96 -12.30
C GLU A 663 24.87 25.39 -10.88
N ALA A 664 24.43 24.63 -9.85
CA ALA A 664 24.89 24.82 -8.48
C ALA A 664 26.41 24.65 -8.35
N ARG A 665 26.99 23.63 -9.00
CA ARG A 665 28.44 23.33 -8.98
C ARG A 665 29.29 24.40 -9.64
N LEU A 666 28.78 25.05 -10.70
CA LEU A 666 29.45 26.16 -11.35
C LEU A 666 29.43 27.45 -10.53
N ASN A 667 28.51 27.56 -9.54
CA ASN A 667 28.45 28.69 -8.62
C ASN A 667 29.42 28.53 -7.45
N GLN A 668 30.71 28.66 -7.74
CA GLN A 668 31.80 28.50 -6.76
C GLN A 668 31.80 29.57 -5.65
N GLU A 669 31.14 30.71 -5.85
CA GLU A 669 30.99 31.73 -4.81
C GLU A 669 30.08 31.25 -3.67
N LYS A 670 29.00 30.54 -4.01
CA LYS A 670 28.01 30.05 -3.03
C LYS A 670 28.30 28.61 -2.57
N TYR A 671 28.88 27.80 -3.45
CA TYR A 671 29.22 26.40 -3.19
C TYR A 671 30.70 26.14 -3.54
N PRO A 672 31.63 26.46 -2.63
CA PRO A 672 33.06 26.33 -2.89
C PRO A 672 33.49 24.89 -3.20
N ARG A 673 32.81 23.90 -2.60
CA ARG A 673 33.05 22.47 -2.80
C ARG A 673 31.77 21.80 -3.31
N PRO A 674 31.84 20.77 -4.19
CA PRO A 674 30.68 19.96 -4.57
C PRO A 674 29.92 19.40 -3.36
N LEU A 675 30.64 19.09 -2.27
CA LEU A 675 30.05 18.64 -1.00
C LEU A 675 29.04 19.66 -0.42
N ASN A 676 29.28 20.97 -0.58
CA ASN A 676 28.37 22.00 -0.07
C ASN A 676 26.99 22.01 -0.78
N ILE A 677 26.91 21.45 -1.99
CA ILE A 677 25.64 21.31 -2.72
C ILE A 677 24.81 20.17 -2.10
N ILE A 678 25.49 19.11 -1.67
CA ILE A 678 24.90 17.99 -0.94
C ILE A 678 24.40 18.48 0.42
N GLU A 679 25.29 19.05 1.22
CA GLU A 679 25.00 19.53 2.59
C GLU A 679 24.04 20.72 2.65
N GLY A 680 23.93 21.49 1.55
CA GLY A 680 23.06 22.66 1.45
C GLY A 680 21.70 22.36 0.81
N PRO A 681 21.49 22.78 -0.46
CA PRO A 681 20.17 22.75 -1.10
C PRO A 681 19.56 21.34 -1.19
N LEU A 682 20.39 20.31 -1.41
CA LEU A 682 19.90 18.94 -1.53
C LEU A 682 19.44 18.36 -0.17
N MET A 683 20.23 18.53 0.90
CA MET A 683 19.84 18.12 2.25
C MET A 683 18.64 18.90 2.78
N ASN A 684 18.51 20.19 2.46
CA ASN A 684 17.32 20.98 2.81
C ASN A 684 16.04 20.38 2.19
N GLY A 685 16.08 19.98 0.92
CA GLY A 685 14.96 19.29 0.29
C GLY A 685 14.62 17.95 0.94
N MET A 686 15.65 17.17 1.32
CA MET A 686 15.44 15.89 2.03
C MET A 686 14.88 16.07 3.44
N LYS A 687 15.25 17.14 4.14
CA LYS A 687 14.66 17.50 5.44
C LYS A 687 13.15 17.77 5.31
N VAL A 688 12.74 18.51 4.28
CA VAL A 688 11.32 18.77 3.98
C VAL A 688 10.58 17.46 3.67
N VAL A 689 11.16 16.56 2.86
CA VAL A 689 10.61 15.22 2.60
C VAL A 689 10.41 14.44 3.89
N GLY A 690 11.40 14.47 4.79
CA GLY A 690 11.34 13.81 6.10
C GLY A 690 10.24 14.36 7.01
N ASP A 691 10.10 15.69 7.07
CA ASP A 691 9.05 16.36 7.85
C ASP A 691 7.65 16.07 7.28
N LEU A 692 7.50 16.05 5.95
CA LEU A 692 6.23 15.70 5.29
C LEU A 692 5.84 14.24 5.53
N PHE A 693 6.80 13.31 5.54
CA PHE A 693 6.57 11.90 5.84
C PHE A 693 6.17 11.70 7.31
N GLY A 694 6.90 12.31 8.25
CA GLY A 694 6.58 12.25 9.68
C GLY A 694 5.22 12.87 10.03
N ALA A 695 4.78 13.88 9.27
CA ALA A 695 3.45 14.47 9.39
C ALA A 695 2.33 13.68 8.69
N GLY A 696 2.64 12.54 8.04
CA GLY A 696 1.67 11.74 7.27
C GLY A 696 1.14 12.42 6.00
N LYS A 697 1.82 13.48 5.51
CA LYS A 697 1.46 14.22 4.28
C LYS A 697 2.17 13.66 3.04
N MET A 698 3.20 12.85 3.24
CA MET A 698 3.96 12.13 2.23
C MET A 698 4.06 10.68 2.67
N PHE A 699 4.12 9.74 1.72
CA PHE A 699 4.10 8.30 2.02
C PHE A 699 5.26 7.57 1.34
N LEU A 700 5.52 6.32 1.76
CA LEU A 700 6.77 5.61 1.49
C LEU A 700 7.21 5.60 0.00
N PRO A 701 6.35 5.22 -0.98
CA PRO A 701 6.67 5.38 -2.40
C PRO A 701 7.15 6.78 -2.83
N GLN A 702 6.57 7.86 -2.29
CA GLN A 702 6.99 9.23 -2.60
C GLN A 702 8.36 9.56 -1.98
N VAL A 703 8.66 9.02 -0.80
CA VAL A 703 9.97 9.16 -0.15
C VAL A 703 11.04 8.43 -0.96
N ILE A 704 10.76 7.18 -1.40
CA ILE A 704 11.62 6.40 -2.29
C ILE A 704 11.88 7.12 -3.61
N LYS A 705 10.90 7.85 -4.14
CA LYS A 705 11.06 8.66 -5.34
C LYS A 705 11.96 9.88 -5.13
N SER A 706 11.75 10.63 -4.05
CA SER A 706 12.56 11.81 -3.69
C SER A 706 14.03 11.44 -3.51
N ALA A 707 14.25 10.32 -2.85
CA ALA A 707 15.54 9.67 -2.69
C ALA A 707 16.28 9.35 -3.99
N ARG A 708 15.57 8.91 -5.03
CA ARG A 708 16.21 8.65 -6.33
C ARG A 708 16.74 9.93 -6.97
N VAL A 709 15.97 11.02 -6.86
CA VAL A 709 16.40 12.35 -7.31
C VAL A 709 17.66 12.78 -6.57
N MET A 710 17.68 12.62 -5.23
CA MET A 710 18.85 12.89 -4.39
C MET A 710 20.07 12.11 -4.86
N LYS A 711 19.93 10.79 -5.02
CA LYS A 711 21.02 9.93 -5.47
C LYS A 711 21.54 10.29 -6.85
N LYS A 712 20.67 10.69 -7.79
CA LYS A 712 21.05 11.11 -9.14
C LYS A 712 21.84 12.43 -9.12
N ALA A 713 21.46 13.37 -8.25
CA ALA A 713 22.19 14.59 -8.01
C ALA A 713 23.59 14.31 -7.43
N VAL A 714 23.64 13.52 -6.34
CA VAL A 714 24.90 13.13 -5.68
C VAL A 714 25.81 12.36 -6.63
N GLY A 715 25.26 11.41 -7.41
CA GLY A 715 26.01 10.64 -8.40
C GLY A 715 26.67 11.49 -9.48
N HIS A 716 26.08 12.64 -9.84
CA HIS A 716 26.71 13.62 -10.73
C HIS A 716 27.88 14.35 -10.06
N LEU A 717 27.83 14.57 -8.75
CA LEU A 717 28.88 15.27 -7.98
C LEU A 717 30.08 14.37 -7.64
N ILE A 718 29.90 13.04 -7.52
CA ILE A 718 30.95 12.08 -7.14
C ILE A 718 32.25 12.25 -7.97
N PRO A 719 32.24 12.26 -9.32
CA PRO A 719 33.47 12.38 -10.10
C PRO A 719 34.22 13.70 -9.84
N PHE A 720 33.50 14.77 -9.50
CA PHE A 720 34.10 16.07 -9.18
C PHE A 720 34.69 16.09 -7.77
N MET A 721 34.04 15.41 -6.82
CA MET A 721 34.58 15.20 -5.47
C MET A 721 35.86 14.35 -5.52
N GLU A 722 35.87 13.28 -6.33
CA GLU A 722 37.06 12.45 -6.55
C GLU A 722 38.20 13.26 -7.19
N LYS A 723 37.90 14.12 -8.16
CA LYS A 723 38.89 14.98 -8.81
C LYS A 723 39.45 16.06 -7.87
N GLU A 724 38.60 16.74 -7.11
CA GLU A 724 39.02 17.69 -6.06
C GLU A 724 39.94 16.98 -5.05
N ARG A 725 39.63 15.73 -4.72
CA ARG A 725 40.43 14.91 -3.82
C ARG A 725 41.79 14.52 -4.43
N GLU A 726 41.87 14.20 -5.71
CA GLU A 726 43.16 13.99 -6.41
C GLU A 726 43.99 15.28 -6.47
N GLU A 727 43.35 16.43 -6.69
CA GLU A 727 43.99 17.74 -6.71
C GLU A 727 44.50 18.15 -5.31
N ASN A 728 43.74 17.85 -4.25
CA ASN A 728 44.16 18.04 -2.85
C ASN A 728 45.26 17.05 -2.44
N LYS A 729 45.22 15.79 -2.93
CA LYS A 729 46.30 14.79 -2.73
C LYS A 729 47.64 15.26 -3.30
N THR A 730 47.63 15.95 -4.45
CA THR A 730 48.85 16.50 -5.06
C THR A 730 49.38 17.76 -4.38
N HIS A 731 48.55 18.52 -3.66
CA HIS A 731 48.95 19.78 -3.01
C HIS A 731 49.21 19.68 -1.49
N ALA A 732 48.61 18.72 -0.77
CA ALA A 732 48.66 18.65 0.69
C ALA A 732 49.51 17.51 1.27
N GLY A 733 49.89 16.49 0.50
CA GLY A 733 50.69 15.37 1.01
C GLY A 733 50.03 14.55 2.13
N ILE A 734 48.69 14.58 2.22
CA ILE A 734 47.90 13.85 3.21
C ILE A 734 47.26 12.64 2.52
N GLU A 735 47.63 11.43 2.95
CA GLU A 735 46.99 10.16 2.59
C GLU A 735 45.79 9.93 3.51
N GLU A 736 44.60 10.44 3.16
CA GLU A 736 43.36 9.96 3.78
C GLU A 736 42.43 9.29 2.75
N GLU A 737 42.08 8.04 3.04
CA GLU A 737 41.01 7.28 2.40
C GLU A 737 39.63 7.83 2.83
N GLU A 738 39.25 9.07 2.49
CA GLU A 738 37.84 9.50 2.56
C GLU A 738 36.94 8.56 1.72
N ASP A 739 35.95 7.95 2.35
CA ASP A 739 34.95 7.09 1.71
C ASP A 739 33.97 7.97 0.91
N PRO A 740 33.49 7.59 -0.31
CA PRO A 740 32.47 8.35 -1.05
C PRO A 740 31.13 8.51 -0.31
N TYR A 741 30.90 7.73 0.75
CA TYR A 741 29.70 7.83 1.59
C TYR A 741 29.94 8.72 2.82
N GLN A 742 28.89 9.37 3.31
CA GLN A 742 28.95 10.19 4.54
C GLN A 742 29.31 9.38 5.78
N GLY A 743 29.00 8.08 5.77
CA GLY A 743 29.36 7.12 6.81
C GLY A 743 28.81 5.74 6.52
N THR A 744 29.39 4.72 7.15
CA THR A 744 28.97 3.32 7.06
C THR A 744 28.11 2.94 8.27
N ILE A 745 26.89 2.47 8.00
CA ILE A 745 25.91 2.10 9.01
C ILE A 745 25.62 0.61 8.91
N VAL A 746 25.83 -0.13 10.00
CA VAL A 746 25.40 -1.53 10.11
C VAL A 746 24.01 -1.57 10.75
N LEU A 747 23.02 -2.08 10.01
CA LEU A 747 21.65 -2.24 10.49
C LEU A 747 21.33 -3.71 10.74
N ALA A 748 20.65 -4.00 11.84
CA ALA A 748 20.20 -5.34 12.17
C ALA A 748 18.88 -5.34 12.94
N THR A 749 17.97 -6.26 12.59
CA THR A 749 16.90 -6.63 13.52
C THR A 749 17.49 -7.67 14.47
N VAL A 750 17.37 -7.40 15.76
CA VAL A 750 18.04 -8.16 16.82
C VAL A 750 17.52 -9.61 16.91
N LYS A 751 18.32 -10.47 17.56
CA LYS A 751 17.99 -11.89 17.74
C LYS A 751 16.60 -12.09 18.33
N GLY A 752 15.87 -13.04 17.77
CA GLY A 752 14.51 -13.42 18.20
C GLY A 752 13.40 -12.56 17.58
N ASP A 753 13.74 -11.62 16.71
CA ASP A 753 12.79 -10.76 16.02
C ASP A 753 12.94 -10.87 14.50
N VAL A 754 11.82 -11.15 13.84
CA VAL A 754 11.71 -11.33 12.38
C VAL A 754 11.20 -10.10 11.66
N HIS A 755 10.81 -9.06 12.39
CA HIS A 755 10.21 -7.90 11.78
C HIS A 755 11.30 -6.97 11.25
N ASP A 756 11.36 -6.80 9.95
CA ASP A 756 12.35 -5.96 9.27
C ASP A 756 11.78 -4.82 8.45
N ILE A 757 10.45 -4.68 8.37
CA ILE A 757 9.82 -3.62 7.56
C ILE A 757 10.38 -2.25 7.94
N GLY A 758 10.39 -1.91 9.23
CA GLY A 758 10.92 -0.62 9.72
C GLY A 758 12.42 -0.46 9.43
N LYS A 759 13.23 -1.51 9.66
CA LYS A 759 14.66 -1.53 9.35
C LYS A 759 14.92 -1.31 7.86
N ASN A 760 14.18 -2.00 7.00
CA ASN A 760 14.32 -1.90 5.56
C ASN A 760 13.98 -0.48 5.10
N ILE A 761 12.95 0.15 5.69
CA ILE A 761 12.63 1.57 5.43
C ILE A 761 13.77 2.48 5.89
N VAL A 762 14.32 2.30 7.09
CA VAL A 762 15.45 3.11 7.59
C VAL A 762 16.68 2.92 6.70
N GLY A 763 17.01 1.69 6.31
CA GLY A 763 18.12 1.39 5.41
C GLY A 763 17.94 2.02 4.03
N VAL A 764 16.70 2.02 3.54
CA VAL A 764 16.30 2.80 2.37
C VAL A 764 16.60 4.28 2.61
N VAL A 765 15.96 4.94 3.59
CA VAL A 765 16.10 6.38 3.83
C VAL A 765 17.56 6.82 4.06
N LEU A 766 18.36 6.06 4.78
CA LEU A 766 19.78 6.35 4.97
C LEU A 766 20.58 6.22 3.67
N GLY A 767 20.34 5.16 2.89
CA GLY A 767 20.94 5.01 1.55
C GLY A 767 20.57 6.16 0.60
N CYS A 768 19.38 6.74 0.77
CA CYS A 768 18.91 7.91 0.03
C CYS A 768 19.69 9.19 0.36
N ASN A 769 20.35 9.26 1.52
CA ASN A 769 21.13 10.41 2.01
C ASN A 769 22.64 10.13 1.97
N ASN A 770 23.09 9.30 1.02
CA ASN A 770 24.50 9.00 0.79
C ASN A 770 25.23 8.30 1.97
N PHE A 771 24.51 7.54 2.80
CA PHE A 771 25.11 6.61 3.77
C PHE A 771 25.30 5.22 3.15
N ARG A 772 26.39 4.54 3.51
CA ARG A 772 26.60 3.13 3.16
C ARG A 772 25.90 2.24 4.18
N VAL A 773 24.77 1.64 3.79
CA VAL A 773 24.00 0.77 4.68
C VAL A 773 24.37 -0.70 4.47
N ILE A 774 24.86 -1.36 5.51
CA ILE A 774 25.08 -2.81 5.58
C ILE A 774 23.96 -3.42 6.40
N ASP A 775 22.98 -4.02 5.72
CA ASP A 775 21.85 -4.67 6.35
C ASP A 775 22.14 -6.15 6.62
N LEU A 776 22.16 -6.54 7.89
CA LEU A 776 22.44 -7.92 8.33
C LEU A 776 21.21 -8.83 8.32
N GLY A 777 20.03 -8.26 8.07
CA GLY A 777 18.75 -8.93 8.04
C GLY A 777 18.10 -9.09 9.41
N VAL A 778 17.29 -10.14 9.53
CA VAL A 778 16.51 -10.45 10.73
C VAL A 778 17.19 -11.45 11.65
N MET A 779 16.73 -11.50 12.90
CA MET A 779 17.19 -12.45 13.91
C MET A 779 18.70 -12.45 14.13
N THR A 780 19.33 -11.28 13.96
CA THR A 780 20.78 -11.22 13.89
C THR A 780 21.37 -11.37 15.30
N PRO A 781 22.19 -12.40 15.56
CA PRO A 781 22.87 -12.56 16.84
C PRO A 781 23.85 -11.42 17.13
N CYS A 782 24.00 -11.05 18.41
CA CYS A 782 24.90 -10.00 18.85
C CYS A 782 26.34 -10.15 18.30
N ASP A 783 26.91 -11.36 18.32
CA ASP A 783 28.25 -11.64 17.80
C ASP A 783 28.40 -11.33 16.31
N LYS A 784 27.37 -11.64 15.50
CA LYS A 784 27.34 -11.31 14.07
C LYS A 784 27.25 -9.80 13.85
N ILE A 785 26.45 -9.09 14.64
CA ILE A 785 26.32 -7.62 14.57
C ILE A 785 27.68 -6.96 14.83
N LEU A 786 28.33 -7.33 15.95
CA LEU A 786 29.60 -6.72 16.35
C LEU A 786 30.73 -7.10 15.38
N LYS A 787 30.76 -8.34 14.90
CA LYS A 787 31.74 -8.77 13.89
C LYS A 787 31.58 -7.99 12.58
N ALA A 788 30.35 -7.85 12.07
CA ALA A 788 30.10 -7.07 10.86
C ALA A 788 30.44 -5.59 11.02
N ALA A 789 30.15 -5.01 12.20
CA ALA A 789 30.53 -3.62 12.50
C ALA A 789 32.05 -3.40 12.41
N VAL A 790 32.85 -4.35 12.91
CA VAL A 790 34.31 -4.29 12.79
C VAL A 790 34.78 -4.57 11.36
N GLU A 791 34.24 -5.60 10.70
CA GLU A 791 34.63 -5.99 9.33
C GLU A 791 34.35 -4.91 8.30
N HIS A 792 33.23 -4.20 8.44
CA HIS A 792 32.81 -3.14 7.53
C HIS A 792 33.25 -1.74 7.96
N LYS A 793 34.04 -1.61 9.04
CA LYS A 793 34.43 -0.31 9.62
C LYS A 793 33.22 0.61 9.82
N ALA A 794 32.18 0.10 10.48
CA ALA A 794 30.94 0.84 10.69
C ALA A 794 31.17 2.06 11.58
N ASP A 795 30.67 3.22 11.15
CA ASP A 795 30.66 4.45 11.92
C ASP A 795 29.46 4.50 12.86
N ILE A 796 28.38 3.76 12.57
CA ILE A 796 27.18 3.66 13.42
C ILE A 796 26.61 2.22 13.37
N ILE A 797 26.12 1.72 14.50
CA ILE A 797 25.32 0.49 14.57
C ILE A 797 23.87 0.86 14.84
N GLY A 798 22.93 0.43 14.00
CA GLY A 798 21.49 0.59 14.22
C GLY A 798 20.79 -0.74 14.51
N LEU A 799 20.06 -0.79 15.63
CA LEU A 799 19.27 -1.94 16.04
C LEU A 799 17.79 -1.67 15.86
N SER A 800 17.09 -2.63 15.27
CA SER A 800 15.64 -2.61 15.10
C SER A 800 14.95 -3.69 15.93
N GLY A 801 13.78 -3.36 16.49
CA GLY A 801 12.92 -4.29 17.22
C GLY A 801 11.45 -3.89 17.20
N LEU A 802 10.56 -4.85 16.93
CA LEU A 802 9.11 -4.69 16.93
C LEU A 802 8.43 -5.44 18.09
N ILE A 803 9.12 -6.36 18.75
CA ILE A 803 8.55 -7.12 19.87
C ILE A 803 9.26 -6.79 21.17
N THR A 804 8.55 -6.87 22.29
CA THR A 804 9.09 -6.57 23.62
C THR A 804 10.38 -7.37 23.95
N PRO A 805 10.52 -8.66 23.58
CA PRO A 805 11.79 -9.39 23.76
C PRO A 805 13.01 -8.75 23.04
N SER A 806 12.80 -8.00 21.96
CA SER A 806 13.86 -7.32 21.21
C SER A 806 14.53 -6.24 22.05
N LEU A 807 13.79 -5.60 22.96
CA LEU A 807 14.33 -4.59 23.86
C LEU A 807 15.38 -5.18 24.80
N ASP A 808 15.15 -6.39 25.33
CA ASP A 808 16.12 -7.08 26.17
C ASP A 808 17.38 -7.47 25.40
N GLU A 809 17.24 -7.87 24.14
CA GLU A 809 18.38 -8.17 23.26
C GLU A 809 19.17 -6.91 22.92
N MET A 810 18.52 -5.75 22.70
CA MET A 810 19.21 -4.46 22.52
C MET A 810 20.03 -4.06 23.75
N ILE A 811 19.49 -4.29 24.96
CA ILE A 811 20.23 -4.10 26.22
C ILE A 811 21.45 -5.04 26.26
N PHE A 812 21.30 -6.28 25.80
CA PHE A 812 22.40 -7.24 25.74
C PHE A 812 23.50 -6.81 24.75
N VAL A 813 23.14 -6.33 23.56
CA VAL A 813 24.10 -5.79 22.58
C VAL A 813 24.88 -4.61 23.16
N ALA A 814 24.20 -3.65 23.80
CA ALA A 814 24.86 -2.50 24.43
C ALA A 814 25.88 -2.93 25.51
N LYS A 815 25.54 -3.93 26.34
CA LYS A 815 26.47 -4.49 27.34
C LYS A 815 27.69 -5.16 26.70
N GLU A 816 27.49 -5.89 25.61
CA GLU A 816 28.59 -6.57 24.92
C GLU A 816 29.50 -5.59 24.18
N MET A 817 28.96 -4.50 23.62
CA MET A 817 29.74 -3.40 23.06
C MET A 817 30.65 -2.76 24.11
N GLU A 818 30.13 -2.50 25.32
CA GLU A 818 30.92 -2.00 26.44
C GLU A 818 32.01 -3.01 26.86
N ARG A 819 31.64 -4.29 27.00
CA ARG A 819 32.58 -5.37 27.38
C ARG A 819 33.74 -5.52 26.40
N LEU A 820 33.48 -5.31 25.10
CA LEU A 820 34.47 -5.36 24.04
C LEU A 820 35.16 -4.01 23.77
N ALA A 821 34.85 -2.97 24.56
CA ALA A 821 35.37 -1.61 24.41
C ALA A 821 35.18 -1.02 23.00
N ILE A 822 34.10 -1.40 22.31
CA ILE A 822 33.68 -0.76 21.07
C ILE A 822 33.20 0.66 21.43
N LYS A 823 33.49 1.65 20.58
CA LYS A 823 33.10 3.07 20.81
C LYS A 823 32.22 3.65 19.70
N ILE A 824 31.68 2.77 18.85
CA ILE A 824 30.77 3.11 17.76
C ILE A 824 29.41 3.53 18.35
N PRO A 825 28.82 4.67 17.93
CA PRO A 825 27.45 5.06 18.29
C PRO A 825 26.41 3.97 18.01
N LEU A 826 25.44 3.84 18.93
CA LEU A 826 24.37 2.85 18.87
C LEU A 826 23.00 3.54 18.70
N LEU A 827 22.35 3.30 17.58
CA LEU A 827 20.98 3.76 17.32
C LEU A 827 19.97 2.67 17.69
N ILE A 828 18.92 3.06 18.39
CA ILE A 828 17.82 2.19 18.81
C ILE A 828 16.54 2.63 18.10
N GLY A 829 15.90 1.73 17.36
CA GLY A 829 14.65 2.01 16.67
C GLY A 829 13.71 0.82 16.56
N GLY A 830 12.49 1.07 16.06
CA GLY A 830 11.42 0.08 15.90
C GLY A 830 10.23 0.35 16.81
N ALA A 831 9.05 -0.22 16.48
CA ALA A 831 7.77 0.26 17.01
C ALA A 831 7.59 0.08 18.52
N THR A 832 8.31 -0.86 19.14
CA THR A 832 8.28 -1.07 20.60
C THR A 832 9.37 -0.28 21.33
N THR A 833 10.23 0.42 20.61
CA THR A 833 11.33 1.20 21.19
C THR A 833 10.91 2.63 21.51
N SER A 834 11.60 3.27 22.45
CA SER A 834 11.34 4.67 22.78
C SER A 834 12.53 5.40 23.38
N ARG A 835 12.38 6.71 23.49
CA ARG A 835 13.33 7.60 24.16
C ARG A 835 13.49 7.24 25.63
N THR A 836 12.39 7.07 26.37
CA THR A 836 12.45 6.74 27.81
C THR A 836 13.07 5.36 28.07
N HIS A 837 12.70 4.33 27.31
CA HIS A 837 13.31 3.02 27.51
C HIS A 837 14.80 3.03 27.19
N THR A 838 15.18 3.69 26.10
CA THR A 838 16.59 3.85 25.72
C THR A 838 17.37 4.56 26.83
N ALA A 839 16.86 5.69 27.33
CA ALA A 839 17.49 6.47 28.40
C ALA A 839 17.64 5.70 29.72
N VAL A 840 16.65 4.88 30.09
CA VAL A 840 16.58 4.19 31.40
C VAL A 840 17.26 2.81 31.38
N LYS A 841 17.18 2.07 30.26
CA LYS A 841 17.56 0.64 30.20
C LYS A 841 18.78 0.33 29.34
N ILE A 842 18.96 1.04 28.22
CA ILE A 842 19.99 0.74 27.23
C ILE A 842 21.20 1.66 27.41
N ALA A 843 21.00 2.98 27.37
CA ALA A 843 22.06 3.98 27.49
C ALA A 843 22.96 3.78 28.73
N PRO A 844 22.45 3.43 29.93
CA PRO A 844 23.31 3.19 31.10
C PRO A 844 24.22 1.96 30.99
N ARG A 845 24.11 1.16 29.93
CA ARG A 845 24.92 -0.05 29.70
C ARG A 845 26.11 0.18 28.79
N TYR A 846 26.23 1.35 28.19
CA TYR A 846 27.24 1.64 27.19
C TYR A 846 27.75 3.08 27.34
N SER A 847 29.05 3.27 27.26
CA SER A 847 29.72 4.54 27.53
C SER A 847 29.84 5.47 26.31
N ALA A 848 29.55 4.99 25.10
CA ALA A 848 29.49 5.81 23.90
C ALA A 848 28.02 6.19 23.57
N PRO A 849 27.77 7.06 22.56
CA PRO A 849 26.43 7.53 22.26
C PRO A 849 25.42 6.39 22.03
N VAL A 850 24.30 6.42 22.77
CA VAL A 850 23.13 5.57 22.54
C VAL A 850 21.95 6.48 22.28
N ILE A 851 21.36 6.43 21.09
CA ILE A 851 20.30 7.37 20.68
C ILE A 851 19.08 6.62 20.19
N HIS A 852 17.93 6.93 20.77
CA HIS A 852 16.63 6.52 20.25
C HIS A 852 16.28 7.31 18.99
N VAL A 853 15.96 6.59 17.92
CA VAL A 853 15.49 7.16 16.66
C VAL A 853 14.02 6.80 16.51
N LEU A 854 13.17 7.84 16.56
CA LEU A 854 11.71 7.67 16.58
C LEU A 854 11.16 7.00 15.32
N ASP A 855 11.62 7.46 14.16
CA ASP A 855 11.14 7.00 12.86
C ASP A 855 12.25 7.10 11.80
N ALA A 856 11.95 6.59 10.61
CA ALA A 856 12.90 6.59 9.52
C ALA A 856 13.29 8.00 9.04
N SER A 857 12.44 9.03 9.17
CA SER A 857 12.79 10.37 8.68
C SER A 857 13.78 11.09 9.59
N LYS A 858 13.77 10.79 10.90
CA LYS A 858 14.76 11.33 11.85
C LYS A 858 16.12 10.65 11.76
N SER A 859 16.21 9.44 11.21
CA SER A 859 17.45 8.66 11.15
C SER A 859 18.62 9.42 10.50
N VAL A 860 18.35 10.16 9.42
CA VAL A 860 19.35 10.92 8.66
C VAL A 860 19.96 12.05 9.47
N VAL A 861 19.11 12.83 10.15
CA VAL A 861 19.53 13.98 10.94
C VAL A 861 20.43 13.52 12.09
N VAL A 862 20.00 12.47 12.80
CA VAL A 862 20.75 11.88 13.91
C VAL A 862 22.10 11.34 13.42
N CYS A 863 22.14 10.61 12.31
CA CYS A 863 23.40 10.09 11.77
C CYS A 863 24.34 11.22 11.35
N SER A 864 23.82 12.27 10.70
CA SER A 864 24.64 13.39 10.23
C SER A 864 25.27 14.15 11.42
N GLN A 865 24.49 14.42 12.48
CA GLN A 865 25.00 15.08 13.69
C GLN A 865 26.05 14.23 14.42
N LEU A 866 25.91 12.90 14.44
CA LEU A 866 26.87 11.99 15.07
C LEU A 866 28.20 11.84 14.32
N LEU A 867 28.23 12.15 13.02
CA LEU A 867 29.41 12.05 12.18
C LEU A 867 30.12 13.39 11.94
N ASP A 868 29.47 14.52 12.23
CA ASP A 868 30.07 15.85 12.13
C ASP A 868 31.03 16.10 13.31
N GLU A 869 32.32 16.33 13.01
CA GLU A 869 33.36 16.54 14.03
C GLU A 869 33.12 17.76 14.93
N ASN A 870 32.39 18.78 14.45
CA ASN A 870 32.12 19.99 15.24
C ASN A 870 30.86 19.87 16.09
N LEU A 871 29.87 19.08 15.65
CA LEU A 871 28.56 18.96 16.30
C LEU A 871 28.42 17.70 17.17
N LYS A 872 29.23 16.67 16.92
CA LYS A 872 29.10 15.38 17.60
C LYS A 872 29.20 15.48 19.11
N ASP A 873 30.20 16.19 19.63
CA ASP A 873 30.43 16.29 21.07
C ASP A 873 29.32 17.11 21.75
N GLU A 874 28.93 18.24 21.14
CA GLU A 874 27.81 19.07 21.61
C GLU A 874 26.49 18.29 21.61
N TYR A 875 26.20 17.58 20.52
CA TYR A 875 24.99 16.77 20.39
C TYR A 875 24.97 15.59 21.36
N PHE A 876 26.13 14.97 21.63
CA PHE A 876 26.23 13.90 22.62
C PHE A 876 25.99 14.41 24.04
N GLU A 877 26.53 15.58 24.39
CA GLU A 877 26.25 16.23 25.67
C GLU A 877 24.76 16.58 25.83
N GLU A 878 24.13 17.15 24.79
CA GLU A 878 22.69 17.45 24.78
C GLU A 878 21.84 16.20 25.07
N ILE A 879 22.13 15.09 24.39
CA ILE A 879 21.41 13.82 24.58
C ILE A 879 21.66 13.23 25.97
N LEU A 880 22.87 13.36 26.52
CA LEU A 880 23.18 12.88 27.87
C LEU A 880 22.39 13.64 28.94
N GLU A 881 22.33 14.96 28.83
CA GLU A 881 21.55 15.83 29.72
C GLU A 881 20.06 15.49 29.63
N GLU A 882 19.53 15.39 28.41
CA GLU A 882 18.14 15.02 28.21
C GLU A 882 17.81 13.63 28.78
N TYR A 883 18.68 12.64 28.56
CA TYR A 883 18.46 11.29 29.08
C TYR A 883 18.57 11.24 30.60
N GLU A 884 19.35 12.12 31.21
CA GLU A 884 19.41 12.26 32.67
C GLU A 884 18.14 12.88 33.23
N GLU A 885 17.59 13.92 32.59
CA GLU A 885 16.28 14.50 32.96
C GLU A 885 15.17 13.45 32.85
N ILE A 886 15.09 12.73 31.73
CA ILE A 886 14.11 11.66 31.53
C ILE A 886 14.26 10.55 32.59
N ARG A 887 15.49 10.20 32.97
CA ARG A 887 15.74 9.22 34.04
C ARG A 887 15.24 9.74 35.39
N GLN A 888 15.54 10.99 35.72
CA GLN A 888 15.12 11.62 36.98
C GLN A 888 13.60 11.67 37.07
N ASP A 889 12.91 12.18 36.04
CA ASP A 889 11.46 12.20 35.94
C ASP A 889 10.84 10.81 36.08
N HIS A 890 11.43 9.81 35.42
CA HIS A 890 10.97 8.42 35.54
C HIS A 890 11.11 7.90 36.98
N TYR A 891 12.25 8.11 37.64
CA TYR A 891 12.44 7.66 39.02
C TYR A 891 11.60 8.44 40.04
N GLU A 892 11.33 9.71 39.78
CA GLU A 892 10.43 10.54 40.61
C GLU A 892 8.97 10.11 40.46
N SER A 893 8.50 9.85 39.24
CA SER A 893 7.15 9.31 39.01
C SER A 893 6.93 7.94 39.66
N LEU A 894 7.98 7.11 39.76
CA LEU A 894 7.94 5.85 40.52
C LEU A 894 7.88 6.07 42.05
N ARG A 895 8.44 7.17 42.57
CA ARG A 895 8.34 7.55 43.98
C ARG A 895 6.94 8.04 44.34
N GLU A 896 6.25 8.73 43.43
CA GLU A 896 4.86 9.16 43.62
C GLU A 896 3.86 7.99 43.56
N ARG A 897 4.18 6.89 42.87
CA ARG A 897 3.34 5.67 42.80
C ARG A 897 3.51 4.70 44.00
N ARG A 898 3.81 5.21 45.20
CA ARG A 898 3.60 4.42 46.43
C ARG A 898 2.12 4.49 46.80
N TYR A 899 1.34 3.51 46.34
CA TYR A 899 -0.02 3.32 46.81
C TYR A 899 -0.03 3.22 48.34
N LEU A 900 -0.77 4.11 48.99
CA LEU A 900 -1.10 3.96 50.39
C LEU A 900 -1.88 2.66 50.57
N THR A 901 -1.64 1.94 51.66
CA THR A 901 -2.51 0.81 52.01
C THR A 901 -3.95 1.31 52.12
N LEU A 902 -4.95 0.47 51.84
CA LEU A 902 -6.37 0.87 51.95
C LEU A 902 -6.69 1.54 53.30
N SER A 903 -6.02 1.09 54.37
CA SER A 903 -6.12 1.71 55.70
C SER A 903 -5.56 3.14 55.73
N GLN A 904 -4.36 3.37 55.16
CA GLN A 904 -3.75 4.70 55.07
C GLN A 904 -4.49 5.64 54.12
N ALA A 905 -4.97 5.14 52.97
CA ALA A 905 -5.76 5.91 52.03
C ALA A 905 -7.08 6.40 52.66
N ARG A 906 -7.77 5.53 53.40
CA ARG A 906 -8.99 5.90 54.17
C ARG A 906 -8.70 6.91 55.27
N LYS A 907 -7.52 6.85 55.89
CA LYS A 907 -7.11 7.77 56.96
C LYS A 907 -6.74 9.16 56.43
N ASN A 908 -6.22 9.22 55.21
CA ASN A 908 -5.87 10.46 54.50
C ASN A 908 -7.04 10.98 53.62
N GLY A 909 -8.24 10.44 53.79
CA GLY A 909 -9.43 10.93 53.08
C GLY A 909 -9.67 12.40 53.41
N PHE A 910 -10.00 13.18 52.38
CA PHE A 910 -10.34 14.59 52.56
C PHE A 910 -11.59 14.72 53.42
N HIS A 911 -11.42 15.21 54.65
CA HIS A 911 -12.50 15.48 55.59
C HIS A 911 -12.72 16.98 55.66
N MET A 912 -13.72 17.48 54.95
CA MET A 912 -14.15 18.87 55.06
C MET A 912 -15.40 18.92 55.93
N ASP A 913 -15.36 19.74 56.97
CA ASP A 913 -16.52 20.05 57.77
C ASP A 913 -17.29 21.20 57.11
N TRP A 914 -18.28 20.83 56.32
CA TRP A 914 -19.15 21.75 55.57
C TRP A 914 -19.96 22.71 56.45
N LEU A 915 -19.92 22.53 57.78
CA LEU A 915 -20.57 23.43 58.74
C LEU A 915 -19.62 24.50 59.30
N SER A 916 -18.30 24.32 59.21
CA SER A 916 -17.32 25.25 59.80
C SER A 916 -16.56 26.12 58.79
N GLU A 917 -16.49 25.73 57.52
CA GLU A 917 -15.81 26.50 56.47
C GLU A 917 -16.73 26.75 55.27
N ALA A 918 -16.95 28.03 54.93
CA ALA A 918 -17.73 28.41 53.77
C ALA A 918 -16.98 28.03 52.47
N PRO A 919 -17.68 27.52 51.44
CA PRO A 919 -17.04 27.11 50.19
C PRO A 919 -16.32 28.31 49.54
N PRO A 920 -15.15 28.11 48.90
CA PRO A 920 -14.49 29.17 48.15
C PRO A 920 -15.44 29.69 47.08
N GLY A 921 -15.69 30.99 47.09
CA GLY A 921 -16.65 31.64 46.20
C GLY A 921 -16.37 31.32 44.73
N LEU A 922 -17.42 30.89 44.03
CA LEU A 922 -17.50 31.07 42.57
C LEU A 922 -17.21 32.55 42.27
N PHE A 923 -16.13 32.78 41.52
CA PHE A 923 -15.64 34.10 41.10
C PHE A 923 -16.77 35.05 40.69
N ASP A 924 -16.84 36.20 41.34
CA ASP A 924 -17.74 37.30 41.00
C ASP A 924 -16.97 38.36 40.17
N ARG A 925 -17.53 38.67 38.99
CA ARG A 925 -17.45 39.92 38.19
C ARG A 925 -16.20 40.27 37.36
N GLN A 926 -16.43 40.58 36.07
CA GLN A 926 -16.84 41.93 35.65
C GLN A 926 -17.25 42.00 34.17
N LEU A 927 -18.53 42.30 33.95
CA LEU A 927 -19.05 42.94 32.73
C LEU A 927 -18.86 44.46 32.84
N GLU A 928 -18.53 45.07 31.70
CA GLU A 928 -18.79 46.45 31.26
C GLU A 928 -17.91 47.64 31.77
N LYS A 929 -17.06 48.20 30.89
CA LYS A 929 -17.34 49.41 30.05
C LYS A 929 -16.09 49.96 29.32
N GLY A 930 -16.17 50.04 27.98
CA GLY A 930 -16.17 51.34 27.27
C GLY A 930 -14.93 51.83 26.49
N CYS A 931 -15.12 51.90 25.15
CA CYS A 931 -14.58 52.86 24.16
C CYS A 931 -13.15 52.73 23.61
N GLY A 932 -13.08 52.60 22.27
CA GLY A 932 -11.89 52.71 21.42
C GLY A 932 -12.12 52.03 20.08
#